data_AF-A0A537W2A1-F1
#
_entry.id   AF-A0A537W2A1-F1
#
_cell.length_a   1.000
_cell.length_b   1.000
_cell.length_c   1.000
_cell.angle_alpha   90.00
_cell.angle_beta   90.00
_cell.angle_gamma   90.00
#
_symmetry.space_group_name_H-M   'P 1'
#
loop_
_entity.id
_entity.type
_entity.pdbx_description
1 polymer ?
#
loop_
_entity_poly.entity_id
_entity_poly.type
_entity_poly.pdbx_seq_one_letter_code
_entity_poly.pdbx_strand_id
1 'polypeptide(L)'
;MSVDDLHELVMRSYSYSELSRELLENVLDMLDGRYPSKEFGELRARIVWDRVQGTIRPRKGSRQLAIANAGTIPDRGLYTVTLPDGRRVGELDEEMVYEARPGQAFLLGASTWRIEEIGRDRVIVTPAPGAPGAVPFWKGDTIGRPKELGEAIGAFSRWAVEQDAETLERDYDLDARAARNLLAYLREQQQATRVLPSEQTIVVERFRDEIGDWRLCVLSPYGGRVHAAWGLALSARIRERFDLESDAIWTDDGIILHLPDLDAEEAESLPSAAELVLLEPEEIEQAVIAELAGSALFGARFRENSSRALLIPRAFPGRRTPLWQQRLKAQNLLEVARRYADFPIILETYRECLRDVLDLPGLEALMRQLHTREISLVDVETRTASPFASSLLFDYVATYMYEGDTPNAERRAAALSLDRDLLRELLGQEELRELIDPGALERVEDELQHRSEMTRATSRDTLHDVLRRVGDLTAAEVSERVLEGIDSVALLAELERERRAIGLRIGGEERYVAADEAGLYRDALGAMPPGGLPEAFLQDVPDALRELIARYARTHGPFTAEQLRARYGLDAGAVLRELEHDGELVRGELRPGGVERDWCDIEVLRRLRRASLAVLRKEIEPAEQRRLAAFLPSWQGVDRHSGAGAGVDRLREVLVPLQGLALPAEIWERDVLPRRTGAYSQSWLDSLCASGEVVWVGSGPLGRSGRVALYFREDAPLIGPPAGGRAGASPPEGPEHELLRARLERGPCFFTDLLAELEAPAEALREALWDLVWAGEATNDAWAPLRAPHLSLARGERSARAGAPASLRPGRATARSRFAGRRPGTHSQVQGRWSLSESIFRGRAEGAAGAAQERRALAELLLERYGIVTREQVLAEGIRGGFAMLYDTFANLETLGVCRRGY
;
A
#
# COMPACT_ATOMS: atom_id res chain seq x y z
N MET A 1 12.36 -36.71 27.11
CA MET A 1 13.23 -36.14 28.16
C MET A 1 12.33 -35.78 29.33
N SER A 2 12.73 -36.04 30.58
CA SER A 2 11.93 -35.60 31.71
C SER A 2 12.05 -34.08 31.90
N VAL A 3 11.02 -33.44 32.47
CA VAL A 3 11.07 -32.00 32.77
C VAL A 3 12.12 -31.72 33.86
N ASP A 4 12.30 -32.63 34.81
CA ASP A 4 13.29 -32.51 35.88
C ASP A 4 14.72 -32.50 35.31
N ASP A 5 15.04 -33.45 34.41
CA ASP A 5 16.36 -33.49 33.75
C ASP A 5 16.62 -32.22 32.93
N LEU A 6 15.57 -31.66 32.28
CA LEU A 6 15.68 -30.43 31.53
C LEU A 6 15.98 -29.24 32.44
N HIS A 7 15.27 -29.13 33.58
CA HIS A 7 15.46 -28.04 34.53
C HIS A 7 16.88 -28.05 35.10
N GLU A 8 17.36 -29.21 35.53
CA GLU A 8 18.73 -29.39 36.02
C GLU A 8 19.77 -29.06 34.94
N LEU A 9 19.51 -29.46 33.69
CA LEU A 9 20.43 -29.17 32.59
C LEU A 9 20.53 -27.67 32.32
N VAL A 10 19.40 -26.95 32.30
CA VAL A 10 19.35 -25.51 32.01
C VAL A 10 20.00 -24.71 33.14
N MET A 11 19.75 -25.07 34.41
CA MET A 11 20.35 -24.42 35.58
C MET A 11 21.88 -24.55 35.66
N ARG A 12 22.50 -25.48 34.93
CA ARG A 12 23.97 -25.57 34.84
C ARG A 12 24.59 -24.42 34.05
N SER A 13 23.80 -23.64 33.31
CA SER A 13 24.27 -22.46 32.59
C SER A 13 24.20 -21.21 33.46
N TYR A 14 25.16 -20.28 33.30
CA TYR A 14 25.24 -19.06 34.09
C TYR A 14 23.94 -18.23 34.00
N SER A 15 23.46 -18.00 32.78
CA SER A 15 22.28 -17.16 32.50
C SER A 15 20.96 -17.68 33.08
N TYR A 16 20.87 -18.98 33.39
CA TYR A 16 19.65 -19.61 33.92
C TYR A 16 19.87 -20.30 35.27
N SER A 17 20.96 -19.97 35.98
CA SER A 17 21.33 -20.59 37.26
C SER A 17 20.28 -20.39 38.37
N GLU A 18 19.46 -19.34 38.26
CA GLU A 18 18.37 -19.01 39.18
C GLU A 18 16.97 -19.25 38.58
N LEU A 19 16.87 -19.97 37.45
CA LEU A 19 15.59 -20.21 36.78
C LEU A 19 14.65 -21.02 37.68
N SER A 20 13.53 -20.42 38.07
CA SER A 20 12.51 -21.12 38.87
C SER A 20 11.81 -22.21 38.05
N ARG A 21 11.33 -23.23 38.75
CA ARG A 21 10.56 -24.32 38.14
C ARG A 21 9.29 -23.80 37.47
N GLU A 22 8.61 -22.86 38.11
CA GLU A 22 7.39 -22.22 37.61
C GLU A 22 7.61 -21.52 36.27
N LEU A 23 8.68 -20.73 36.13
CA LEU A 23 8.99 -20.04 34.87
C LEU A 23 9.31 -21.03 33.75
N LEU A 24 10.01 -22.13 34.05
CA LEU A 24 10.25 -23.20 33.09
C LEU A 24 8.92 -23.80 32.62
N GLU A 25 8.02 -24.12 33.55
CA GLU A 25 6.72 -24.71 33.24
C GLU A 25 5.83 -23.76 32.42
N ASN A 26 5.86 -22.45 32.69
CA ASN A 26 5.14 -21.44 31.89
C ASN A 26 5.65 -21.41 30.44
N VAL A 27 6.97 -21.51 30.23
CA VAL A 27 7.55 -21.62 28.88
C VAL A 27 7.15 -22.94 28.21
N LEU A 28 7.13 -24.04 28.95
CA LEU A 28 6.70 -25.35 28.42
C LEU A 28 5.22 -25.34 28.04
N ASP A 29 4.35 -24.70 28.81
CA ASP A 29 2.93 -24.53 28.49
C ASP A 29 2.74 -23.74 27.19
N MET A 30 3.43 -22.61 27.07
CA MET A 30 3.43 -21.81 25.84
C MET A 30 3.88 -22.66 24.64
N LEU A 31 4.94 -23.46 24.78
CA LEU A 31 5.45 -24.31 23.70
C LEU A 31 4.58 -25.56 23.44
N ASP A 32 3.84 -26.06 24.43
CA ASP A 32 2.85 -27.13 24.26
C ASP A 32 1.56 -26.61 23.60
N GLY A 33 1.37 -25.29 23.58
CA GLY A 33 0.20 -24.61 23.03
C GLY A 33 -0.97 -24.52 24.01
N ARG A 34 -0.69 -24.54 25.32
CA ARG A 34 -1.62 -24.15 26.39
C ARG A 34 -1.43 -22.65 26.61
N TYR A 35 -2.35 -21.86 26.10
CA TYR A 35 -2.32 -20.39 26.23
C TYR A 35 -3.41 -19.90 27.18
N PRO A 36 -3.23 -18.73 27.82
CA PRO A 36 -4.25 -18.12 28.68
C PRO A 36 -5.58 -17.82 27.97
N SER A 37 -5.56 -17.66 26.64
CA SER A 37 -6.74 -17.39 25.83
C SER A 37 -6.73 -18.11 24.49
N LYS A 38 -7.93 -18.35 23.93
CA LYS A 38 -8.10 -18.93 22.60
C LYS A 38 -7.81 -17.95 21.46
N GLU A 39 -7.68 -16.66 21.75
CA GLU A 39 -7.23 -15.66 20.78
C GLU A 39 -5.79 -15.92 20.30
N PHE A 40 -4.99 -16.68 21.07
CA PHE A 40 -3.70 -17.23 20.62
C PHE A 40 -3.83 -18.40 19.64
N GLY A 41 -5.03 -18.75 19.17
CA GLY A 41 -5.32 -19.95 18.39
C GLY A 41 -4.54 -20.11 17.08
N GLU A 42 -3.96 -19.02 16.57
CA GLU A 42 -3.07 -19.05 15.40
C GLU A 42 -1.68 -19.61 15.71
N LEU A 43 -1.23 -19.56 16.97
CA LEU A 43 0.06 -20.08 17.38
C LEU A 43 0.05 -21.61 17.34
N ARG A 44 1.16 -22.17 16.87
CA ARG A 44 1.34 -23.62 16.76
C ARG A 44 2.22 -24.12 17.88
N ALA A 45 1.72 -25.12 18.60
CA ALA A 45 2.51 -25.89 19.55
C ALA A 45 3.76 -26.47 18.89
N ARG A 46 4.87 -26.45 19.62
CA ARG A 46 6.20 -26.92 19.20
C ARG A 46 6.58 -28.23 19.88
N ILE A 47 6.07 -28.45 21.09
CA ILE A 47 6.31 -29.67 21.84
C ILE A 47 4.98 -30.36 22.17
N VAL A 48 5.10 -31.56 22.73
CA VAL A 48 4.02 -32.22 23.47
C VAL A 48 4.56 -32.48 24.87
N TRP A 49 3.86 -31.98 25.88
CA TRP A 49 4.15 -32.22 27.28
C TRP A 49 3.16 -33.22 27.88
N ASP A 50 3.65 -34.42 28.18
CA ASP A 50 2.92 -35.40 28.99
C ASP A 50 3.13 -35.07 30.47
N ARG A 51 2.13 -34.43 31.07
CA ARG A 51 2.14 -34.03 32.49
C ARG A 51 1.99 -35.20 33.45
N VAL A 52 1.45 -36.34 33.00
CA VAL A 52 1.30 -37.55 33.83
C VAL A 52 2.65 -38.25 33.97
N GLN A 53 3.40 -38.35 32.87
CA GLN A 53 4.74 -38.94 32.86
C GLN A 53 5.84 -37.93 33.21
N GLY A 54 5.54 -36.63 33.19
CA GLY A 54 6.53 -35.56 33.38
C GLY A 54 7.55 -35.50 32.24
N THR A 55 7.15 -35.82 31.00
CA THR A 55 8.08 -35.88 29.86
C THR A 55 7.66 -34.99 28.69
N ILE A 56 8.65 -34.48 27.97
CA ILE A 56 8.46 -33.70 26.75
C ILE A 56 9.03 -34.40 25.52
N ARG A 57 8.35 -34.21 24.39
CA ARG A 57 8.80 -34.65 23.06
C ARG A 57 8.56 -33.57 22.00
N PRO A 58 9.38 -33.50 20.93
CA PRO A 58 9.13 -32.59 19.82
C PRO A 58 7.92 -33.03 18.99
N ARG A 59 7.17 -32.07 18.45
CA ARG A 59 6.19 -32.32 17.37
C ARG A 59 6.89 -32.50 16.02
N LYS A 60 6.14 -33.04 15.04
CA LYS A 60 6.62 -33.17 13.65
C LYS A 60 7.00 -31.79 13.11
N GLY A 61 8.24 -31.65 12.60
CA GLY A 61 8.76 -30.40 12.06
C GLY A 61 9.48 -29.49 13.07
N SER A 62 9.32 -29.69 14.38
CA SER A 62 9.93 -28.81 15.40
C SER A 62 11.45 -28.78 15.36
N ARG A 63 12.09 -29.92 15.05
CA ARG A 63 13.55 -29.98 14.86
C ARG A 63 14.01 -29.14 13.67
N GLN A 64 13.33 -29.26 12.54
CA GLN A 64 13.65 -28.49 11.34
C GLN A 64 13.43 -27.00 11.57
N LEU A 65 12.36 -26.66 12.30
CA LEU A 65 12.05 -25.29 12.69
C LEU A 65 13.16 -24.69 13.56
N ALA A 66 13.59 -25.40 14.61
CA ALA A 66 14.66 -24.95 15.51
C ALA A 66 15.98 -24.76 14.77
N ILE A 67 16.33 -25.66 13.84
CA ILE A 67 17.55 -25.54 13.02
C ILE A 67 17.45 -24.33 12.06
N ALA A 68 16.30 -24.11 11.42
CA ALA A 68 16.12 -23.02 10.46
C ALA A 68 16.09 -21.63 11.11
N ASN A 69 15.74 -21.58 12.40
CA ASN A 69 15.65 -20.36 13.20
C ASN A 69 16.72 -20.32 14.30
N ALA A 70 17.80 -21.09 14.14
CA ALA A 70 18.88 -21.11 15.11
C ALA A 70 19.58 -19.73 15.17
N GLY A 71 19.83 -19.25 16.38
CA GLY A 71 20.53 -18.00 16.65
C GLY A 71 19.79 -17.11 17.63
N THR A 72 20.53 -16.18 18.23
CA THR A 72 20.00 -15.15 19.14
C THR A 72 20.00 -13.75 18.51
N ILE A 73 20.67 -13.61 17.36
CA ILE A 73 20.75 -12.35 16.61
C ILE A 73 19.39 -12.13 15.92
N PRO A 74 18.69 -11.02 16.21
CA PRO A 74 17.40 -10.74 15.61
C PRO A 74 17.53 -10.53 14.09
N ASP A 75 16.49 -10.91 13.33
CA ASP A 75 16.42 -10.54 11.93
C ASP A 75 16.30 -9.02 11.82
N ARG A 76 17.31 -8.41 11.22
CA ARG A 76 17.23 -7.04 10.72
C ARG A 76 16.79 -7.10 9.28
N GLY A 77 15.86 -6.23 8.94
CA GLY A 77 15.50 -5.99 7.56
C GLY A 77 16.70 -5.43 6.83
N LEU A 78 17.41 -6.23 6.04
CA LEU A 78 18.46 -5.74 5.14
C LEU A 78 18.10 -6.15 3.72
N TYR A 79 18.14 -5.18 2.82
CA TYR A 79 17.92 -5.35 1.39
C TYR A 79 19.25 -5.59 0.67
N THR A 80 19.29 -6.59 -0.20
CA THR A 80 20.48 -6.79 -1.04
C THR A 80 20.52 -5.73 -2.15
N VAL A 81 21.64 -5.04 -2.31
CA VAL A 81 21.83 -4.09 -3.41
C VAL A 81 22.46 -4.82 -4.59
N THR A 82 21.81 -4.78 -5.75
CA THR A 82 22.24 -5.48 -6.96
C THR A 82 22.24 -4.58 -8.19
N LEU A 83 23.09 -4.85 -9.16
CA LEU A 83 23.00 -4.29 -10.51
C LEU A 83 21.81 -4.90 -11.28
N PRO A 84 21.34 -4.29 -12.39
CA PRO A 84 20.28 -4.86 -13.22
C PRO A 84 20.61 -6.25 -13.79
N ASP A 85 21.89 -6.60 -13.88
CA ASP A 85 22.36 -7.93 -14.30
C ASP A 85 22.44 -8.96 -13.16
N GLY A 86 22.00 -8.59 -11.95
CA GLY A 86 21.93 -9.45 -10.77
C GLY A 86 23.21 -9.55 -9.95
N ARG A 87 24.31 -8.87 -10.34
CA ARG A 87 25.53 -8.85 -9.53
C ARG A 87 25.32 -8.06 -8.24
N ARG A 88 25.75 -8.63 -7.11
CA ARG A 88 25.64 -8.01 -5.79
C ARG A 88 26.69 -6.92 -5.60
N VAL A 89 26.24 -5.75 -5.16
CA VAL A 89 27.04 -4.56 -4.86
C VAL A 89 27.25 -4.42 -3.35
N GLY A 90 26.22 -4.70 -2.55
CA GLY A 90 26.28 -4.64 -1.10
C GLY A 90 24.92 -4.94 -0.46
N GLU A 91 24.67 -4.38 0.71
CA GLU A 91 23.40 -4.44 1.43
C GLU A 91 23.02 -3.03 1.88
N LEU A 92 21.74 -2.81 2.15
CA LEU A 92 21.19 -1.61 2.78
C LEU A 92 20.24 -2.02 3.89
N ASP A 93 20.09 -1.16 4.90
CA ASP A 93 19.07 -1.31 5.92
C ASP A 93 17.66 -1.13 5.33
N GLU A 94 16.69 -1.95 5.74
CA GLU A 94 15.30 -1.90 5.28
C GLU A 94 14.63 -0.58 5.65
N GLU A 95 15.00 0.05 6.76
CA GLU A 95 14.52 1.39 7.11
C GLU A 95 15.05 2.43 6.11
N MET A 96 16.35 2.36 5.78
CA MET A 96 16.93 3.21 4.73
C MET A 96 16.28 2.97 3.36
N VAL A 97 15.98 1.71 3.00
CA VAL A 97 15.32 1.37 1.72
C VAL A 97 13.86 1.83 1.70
N TYR A 98 13.16 1.76 2.82
CA TYR A 98 11.78 2.22 2.93
C TYR A 98 11.66 3.73 2.64
N GLU A 99 12.64 4.51 3.09
CA GLU A 99 12.73 5.95 2.85
C GLU A 99 13.21 6.30 1.44
N ALA A 100 13.88 5.35 0.79
CA ALA A 100 14.49 5.57 -0.50
C ALA A 100 13.45 5.59 -1.63
N ARG A 101 13.68 6.42 -2.64
CA ARG A 101 12.85 6.46 -3.86
C ARG A 101 13.62 5.99 -5.09
N PRO A 102 12.94 5.34 -6.06
CA PRO A 102 13.50 5.17 -7.40
C PRO A 102 13.97 6.51 -7.97
N GLY A 103 15.21 6.56 -8.46
CA GLY A 103 15.93 7.74 -8.94
C GLY A 103 16.86 8.39 -7.93
N GLN A 104 16.76 8.07 -6.63
CA GLN A 104 17.61 8.63 -5.58
C GLN A 104 19.02 8.04 -5.63
N ALA A 105 20.03 8.88 -5.37
CA ALA A 105 21.42 8.46 -5.28
C ALA A 105 21.86 8.31 -3.80
N PHE A 106 22.64 7.28 -3.50
CA PHE A 106 23.20 7.02 -2.18
C PHE A 106 24.64 6.50 -2.28
N LEU A 107 25.40 6.66 -1.20
CA LEU A 107 26.80 6.22 -1.12
C LEU A 107 26.88 4.79 -0.61
N LEU A 108 27.53 3.87 -1.32
CA LEU A 108 27.79 2.52 -0.80
C LEU A 108 29.28 2.20 -1.00
N GLY A 109 30.00 2.12 0.12
CA GLY A 109 31.47 2.17 0.11
C GLY A 109 31.95 3.57 -0.29
N ALA A 110 32.89 3.64 -1.23
CA ALA A 110 33.44 4.90 -1.76
C ALA A 110 32.74 5.38 -3.05
N SER A 111 31.66 4.71 -3.46
CA SER A 111 31.00 4.94 -4.75
C SER A 111 29.55 5.37 -4.57
N THR A 112 29.09 6.29 -5.41
CA THR A 112 27.67 6.68 -5.48
C THR A 112 26.90 5.75 -6.43
N TRP A 113 25.73 5.31 -5.98
CA TRP A 113 24.81 4.44 -6.70
C TRP A 113 23.44 5.10 -6.80
N ARG A 114 22.74 4.92 -7.91
CA ARG A 114 21.38 5.41 -8.12
C ARG A 114 20.41 4.25 -8.10
N ILE A 115 19.33 4.40 -7.36
CA ILE A 115 18.26 3.41 -7.29
C ILE A 115 17.45 3.46 -8.59
N GLU A 116 17.35 2.35 -9.29
CA GLU A 116 16.44 2.20 -10.45
C GLU A 116 15.09 1.64 -9.99
N GLU A 117 15.13 0.62 -9.14
CA GLU A 117 13.94 -0.10 -8.70
C GLU A 117 14.14 -0.64 -7.27
N ILE A 118 13.10 -0.55 -6.46
CA ILE A 118 13.05 -1.17 -5.13
C ILE A 118 12.11 -2.37 -5.22
N GLY A 119 12.70 -3.56 -5.17
CA GLY A 119 11.97 -4.83 -5.18
C GLY A 119 11.45 -5.20 -3.78
N ARG A 120 10.99 -6.45 -3.62
CA ARG A 120 10.52 -6.96 -2.31
C ARG A 120 11.65 -7.36 -1.36
N ASP A 121 12.81 -7.73 -1.90
CA ASP A 121 13.95 -8.30 -1.15
C ASP A 121 15.31 -7.67 -1.54
N ARG A 122 15.30 -6.76 -2.51
CA ARG A 122 16.50 -6.19 -3.13
C ARG A 122 16.27 -4.79 -3.68
N VAL A 123 17.34 -4.01 -3.76
CA VAL A 123 17.38 -2.71 -4.44
C VAL A 123 18.23 -2.84 -5.69
N ILE A 124 17.65 -2.53 -6.84
CA ILE A 124 18.36 -2.54 -8.13
C ILE A 124 18.95 -1.14 -8.34
N VAL A 125 20.27 -1.07 -8.57
CA VAL A 125 21.00 0.19 -8.68
C VAL A 125 21.88 0.25 -9.92
N THR A 126 22.13 1.45 -10.41
CA THR A 126 23.14 1.75 -11.43
C THR A 126 24.24 2.66 -10.86
N PRO A 127 25.49 2.57 -11.36
CA PRO A 127 26.55 3.48 -10.93
C PRO A 127 26.19 4.95 -11.26
N ALA A 128 26.34 5.86 -10.31
CA ALA A 128 26.09 7.29 -10.49
C ALA A 128 27.30 8.14 -10.04
N PRO A 129 28.48 7.97 -10.66
CA PRO A 129 29.69 8.66 -10.26
C PRO A 129 29.53 10.19 -10.35
N GLY A 130 29.95 10.90 -9.29
CA GLY A 130 29.89 12.36 -9.21
C GLY A 130 28.53 12.96 -8.83
N ALA A 131 27.49 12.14 -8.67
CA ALA A 131 26.22 12.60 -8.10
C ALA A 131 26.34 12.72 -6.57
N PRO A 132 25.74 13.75 -5.93
CA PRO A 132 25.60 13.79 -4.49
C PRO A 132 24.70 12.63 -4.05
N GLY A 133 25.21 11.77 -3.18
CA GLY A 133 24.48 10.62 -2.66
C GLY A 133 24.16 10.80 -1.17
N ALA A 134 22.94 10.45 -0.76
CA ALA A 134 22.62 10.31 0.64
C ALA A 134 23.52 9.24 1.27
N VAL A 135 24.03 9.48 2.48
CA VAL A 135 24.78 8.45 3.20
C VAL A 135 23.75 7.46 3.75
N PRO A 136 23.81 6.17 3.36
CA PRO A 136 22.93 5.18 3.95
C PRO A 136 23.30 5.07 5.43
N PHE A 137 22.30 5.26 6.28
CA PHE A 137 22.44 4.99 7.68
C PHE A 137 22.18 3.51 7.93
N TRP A 138 22.83 3.01 8.96
CA TRP A 138 22.57 1.69 9.51
C TRP A 138 22.17 1.97 10.95
N LYS A 139 20.91 1.76 11.29
CA LYS A 139 20.54 1.72 12.70
C LYS A 139 21.09 0.42 13.26
N GLY A 140 22.36 0.47 13.67
CA GLY A 140 22.91 -0.52 14.57
C GLY A 140 22.04 -0.55 15.82
N ASP A 141 21.94 -1.70 16.48
CA ASP A 141 21.51 -1.75 17.86
C ASP A 141 22.62 -1.07 18.67
N THR A 142 22.58 0.26 18.71
CA THR A 142 23.47 1.05 19.53
C THR A 142 22.87 0.95 20.92
N ILE A 143 23.40 0.02 21.70
CA ILE A 143 23.35 0.14 23.15
C ILE A 143 23.93 1.53 23.40
N GLY A 144 23.06 2.49 23.77
CA GLY A 144 23.46 3.89 23.97
C GLY A 144 24.67 3.96 24.89
N ARG A 145 25.40 5.08 24.82
CA ARG A 145 26.60 5.32 25.60
C ARG A 145 26.39 4.90 27.06
N PRO A 146 27.28 4.08 27.64
CA PRO A 146 27.16 3.69 29.04
C PRO A 146 27.42 4.91 29.94
N LYS A 147 26.81 4.89 31.12
CA LYS A 147 26.88 5.98 32.10
C LYS A 147 28.31 6.39 32.42
N GLU A 148 29.21 5.43 32.64
CA GLU A 148 30.60 5.69 33.04
C GLU A 148 31.39 6.46 31.97
N LEU A 149 31.12 6.16 30.69
CA LEU A 149 31.73 6.90 29.58
C LEU A 149 31.11 8.30 29.47
N GLY A 150 29.81 8.41 29.72
CA GLY A 150 29.11 9.68 29.82
C GLY A 150 29.71 10.62 30.88
N GLU A 151 29.91 10.11 32.09
CA GLU A 151 30.54 10.85 33.20
C GLU A 151 31.96 11.32 32.82
N ALA A 152 32.75 10.47 32.16
CA ALA A 152 34.08 10.83 31.68
C ALA A 152 34.05 11.95 30.63
N ILE A 153 33.08 11.93 29.70
CA ILE A 153 32.88 13.00 28.71
C ILE A 153 32.47 14.31 29.38
N GLY A 154 31.57 14.25 30.36
CA GLY A 154 31.16 15.41 31.16
C GLY A 154 32.35 16.04 31.89
N ALA A 155 33.13 15.22 32.58
CA ALA A 155 34.32 15.66 33.32
C ALA A 155 35.38 16.26 32.39
N PHE A 156 35.61 15.63 31.24
CA PHE A 156 36.51 16.14 30.22
C PHE A 156 36.03 17.49 29.67
N SER A 157 34.74 17.62 29.33
CA SER A 157 34.18 18.86 28.76
C SER A 157 34.30 20.02 29.75
N ARG A 158 34.00 19.77 31.03
CA ARG A 158 34.14 20.72 32.13
C ARG A 158 35.59 21.17 32.33
N TRP A 159 36.55 20.25 32.22
CA TRP A 159 37.98 20.57 32.29
C TRP A 159 38.46 21.32 31.05
N ALA A 160 38.07 20.86 29.85
CA ALA A 160 38.60 21.31 28.57
C ALA A 160 38.24 22.76 28.25
N VAL A 161 37.02 23.21 28.60
CA VAL A 161 36.55 24.58 28.29
C VAL A 161 37.45 25.68 28.89
N GLU A 162 38.14 25.38 29.99
CA GLU A 162 39.05 26.28 30.69
C GLU A 162 40.49 26.25 30.15
N GLN A 163 40.81 25.36 29.20
CA GLN A 163 42.18 25.19 28.68
C GLN A 163 42.47 26.03 27.43
N ASP A 164 43.74 26.12 27.07
CA ASP A 164 44.19 26.63 25.77
C ASP A 164 44.29 25.52 24.71
N ALA A 165 44.41 25.90 23.43
CA ALA A 165 44.44 24.93 22.34
C ALA A 165 45.72 24.09 22.40
N GLU A 166 46.82 24.71 22.81
CA GLU A 166 48.14 24.10 22.95
C GLU A 166 48.16 22.94 23.96
N THR A 167 47.39 23.05 25.06
CA THR A 167 47.25 21.97 26.06
C THR A 167 46.52 20.76 25.46
N LEU A 168 45.46 20.99 24.69
CA LEU A 168 44.72 19.92 24.01
C LEU A 168 45.55 19.26 22.89
N GLU A 169 46.34 20.03 22.15
CA GLU A 169 47.26 19.51 21.13
C GLU A 169 48.33 18.59 21.77
N ARG A 170 48.87 18.99 22.92
CA ARG A 170 49.94 18.25 23.60
C ARG A 170 49.45 17.01 24.33
N ASP A 171 48.34 17.12 25.07
CA ASP A 171 47.92 16.10 26.03
C ASP A 171 46.89 15.11 25.46
N TYR A 172 46.25 15.45 24.32
CA TYR A 172 45.18 14.65 23.69
C TYR A 172 45.40 14.42 22.18
N ASP A 173 46.60 14.70 21.66
CA ASP A 173 47.00 14.49 20.25
C ASP A 173 46.03 15.11 19.21
N LEU A 174 45.31 16.18 19.59
CA LEU A 174 44.43 16.90 18.68
C LEU A 174 45.26 17.76 17.72
N ASP A 175 44.84 17.87 16.46
CA ASP A 175 45.42 18.87 15.57
C ASP A 175 44.93 20.29 15.93
N ALA A 176 45.70 21.31 15.54
CA ALA A 176 45.42 22.69 15.89
C ALA A 176 44.05 23.24 15.43
N ARG A 177 43.40 22.64 14.43
CA ARG A 177 42.04 23.02 14.04
C ARG A 177 41.02 22.31 14.92
N ALA A 178 41.19 21.01 15.17
CA ALA A 178 40.33 20.26 16.08
C ALA A 178 40.30 20.87 17.49
N ALA A 179 41.46 21.17 18.07
CA ALA A 179 41.55 21.78 19.41
C ALA A 179 40.82 23.13 19.48
N ARG A 180 41.04 24.01 18.49
CA ARG A 180 40.36 25.32 18.43
C ARG A 180 38.86 25.21 18.24
N ASN A 181 38.40 24.29 17.38
CA ASN A 181 36.98 24.08 17.13
C ASN A 181 36.27 23.53 18.38
N LEU A 182 36.89 22.56 19.07
CA LEU A 182 36.34 22.01 20.32
C LEU A 182 36.21 23.10 21.39
N LEU A 183 37.27 23.89 21.62
CA LEU A 183 37.22 24.98 22.58
C LEU A 183 36.19 26.05 22.21
N ALA A 184 36.08 26.40 20.93
CA ALA A 184 35.06 27.32 20.44
C ALA A 184 33.65 26.77 20.74
N TYR A 185 33.39 25.51 20.37
CA TYR A 185 32.10 24.84 20.59
C TYR A 185 31.70 24.82 22.07
N LEU A 186 32.62 24.42 22.97
CA LEU A 186 32.35 24.40 24.42
C LEU A 186 32.12 25.79 25.00
N ARG A 187 32.88 26.80 24.55
CA ARG A 187 32.73 28.18 25.02
C ARG A 187 31.45 28.83 24.51
N GLU A 188 31.06 28.56 23.26
CA GLU A 188 29.77 28.99 22.71
C GLU A 188 28.61 28.36 23.50
N GLN A 189 28.70 27.08 23.84
CA GLN A 189 27.71 26.41 24.69
C GLN A 189 27.60 27.07 26.07
N GLN A 190 28.74 27.29 26.73
CA GLN A 190 28.79 27.92 28.05
C GLN A 190 28.26 29.36 28.00
N GLN A 191 28.52 30.10 26.92
CA GLN A 191 27.96 31.46 26.74
C GLN A 191 26.44 31.43 26.55
N ALA A 192 25.91 30.47 25.81
CA ALA A 192 24.47 30.33 25.56
C ALA A 192 23.70 29.94 26.82
N THR A 193 24.21 28.97 27.59
CA THR A 193 23.50 28.36 28.74
C THR A 193 24.05 28.78 30.11
N ARG A 194 25.05 29.67 30.14
CA ARG A 194 25.80 30.19 31.33
C ARG A 194 26.69 29.16 32.03
N VAL A 195 26.35 27.88 31.94
CA VAL A 195 27.10 26.75 32.49
C VAL A 195 27.26 25.70 31.40
N LEU A 196 28.26 24.82 31.52
CA LEU A 196 28.42 23.70 30.60
C LEU A 196 27.74 22.45 31.19
N PRO A 197 26.87 21.74 30.45
CA PRO A 197 26.39 20.43 30.85
C PRO A 197 27.57 19.49 31.09
N SER A 198 27.57 18.80 32.22
CA SER A 198 28.69 17.96 32.68
C SER A 198 28.21 16.88 33.64
N GLU A 199 29.13 16.07 34.16
CA GLU A 199 28.84 15.05 35.18
C GLU A 199 28.32 15.67 36.49
N GLN A 200 28.60 16.95 36.74
CA GLN A 200 28.17 17.68 37.95
C GLN A 200 27.00 18.64 37.72
N THR A 201 26.61 18.88 36.47
CA THR A 201 25.59 19.88 36.13
C THR A 201 24.73 19.41 34.98
N ILE A 202 23.42 19.26 35.23
CA ILE A 202 22.39 19.06 34.22
C ILE A 202 21.78 20.40 33.86
N VAL A 203 21.58 20.65 32.57
CA VAL A 203 20.96 21.88 32.08
C VAL A 203 19.61 21.54 31.45
N VAL A 204 18.56 22.25 31.87
CA VAL A 204 17.26 22.22 31.22
C VAL A 204 17.12 23.51 30.42
N GLU A 205 17.27 23.40 29.11
CA GLU A 205 17.19 24.52 28.18
C GLU A 205 15.78 24.60 27.57
N ARG A 206 15.21 25.81 27.55
CA ARG A 206 13.93 26.10 26.89
C ARG A 206 14.10 27.18 25.84
N PHE A 207 13.52 26.95 24.67
CA PHE A 207 13.45 27.95 23.59
C PHE A 207 12.20 27.71 22.74
N ARG A 208 11.85 28.70 21.91
CA ARG A 208 10.80 28.55 20.89
C ARG A 208 11.42 28.18 19.55
N ASP A 209 10.80 27.25 18.85
CA ASP A 209 11.22 26.91 17.48
C ASP A 209 10.75 27.95 16.45
N GLU A 210 11.07 27.71 15.17
CA GLU A 210 10.75 28.65 14.07
C GLU A 210 9.24 28.83 13.84
N ILE A 211 8.41 27.90 14.32
CA ILE A 211 6.94 27.91 14.17
C ILE A 211 6.28 28.49 15.43
N GLY A 212 7.03 28.58 16.53
CA GLY A 212 6.63 29.22 17.78
C GLY A 212 6.37 28.24 18.93
N ASP A 213 6.57 26.94 18.70
CA ASP A 213 6.32 25.90 19.68
C ASP A 213 7.44 25.85 20.72
N TRP A 214 7.08 25.51 21.96
CA TRP A 214 8.05 25.34 23.03
C TRP A 214 8.83 24.04 22.88
N ARG A 215 10.15 24.14 23.00
CA ARG A 215 11.08 23.03 23.11
C ARG A 215 11.71 23.04 24.49
N LEU A 216 11.74 21.88 25.12
CA LEU A 216 12.47 21.65 26.36
C LEU A 216 13.54 20.60 26.09
N CYS A 217 14.80 20.96 26.29
CA CYS A 217 15.95 20.09 26.14
C CYS A 217 16.60 19.84 27.50
N VAL A 218 16.68 18.58 27.92
CA VAL A 218 17.49 18.14 29.05
C VAL A 218 18.86 17.77 28.53
N LEU A 219 19.87 18.63 28.75
CA LEU A 219 21.25 18.42 28.33
C LEU A 219 22.01 17.69 29.43
N SER A 220 22.52 16.51 29.12
CA SER A 220 23.09 15.58 30.09
C SER A 220 24.08 14.64 29.40
N PRO A 221 25.27 14.38 29.97
CA PRO A 221 26.21 13.47 29.34
C PRO A 221 25.98 11.98 29.70
N TYR A 222 25.01 11.66 30.57
CA TYR A 222 24.81 10.34 31.20
C TYR A 222 24.43 9.18 30.26
N GLY A 223 24.25 9.44 28.97
CA GLY A 223 24.16 8.42 27.94
C GLY A 223 22.73 7.92 27.67
N GLY A 224 22.53 7.34 26.48
CA GLY A 224 21.21 7.05 25.94
C GLY A 224 20.40 6.06 26.76
N ARG A 225 21.03 5.14 27.49
CA ARG A 225 20.32 4.16 28.33
C ARG A 225 19.61 4.81 29.52
N VAL A 226 20.26 5.81 30.13
CA VAL A 226 19.68 6.61 31.22
C VAL A 226 18.62 7.55 30.65
N HIS A 227 18.92 8.20 29.52
CA HIS A 227 18.00 9.15 28.88
C HIS A 227 16.74 8.49 28.32
N ALA A 228 16.83 7.26 27.81
CA ALA A 228 15.67 6.49 27.36
C ALA A 228 14.72 6.18 28.53
N ALA A 229 15.27 5.74 29.67
CA ALA A 229 14.49 5.48 30.88
C ALA A 229 13.87 6.79 31.42
N TRP A 230 14.64 7.87 31.39
CA TRP A 230 14.19 9.18 31.86
C TRP A 230 13.10 9.74 30.96
N GLY A 231 13.25 9.65 29.65
CA GLY A 231 12.24 10.04 28.66
C GLY A 231 10.91 9.33 28.89
N LEU A 232 10.92 8.00 29.09
CA LEU A 232 9.72 7.23 29.42
C LEU A 232 9.05 7.72 30.72
N ALA A 233 9.85 7.96 31.78
CA ALA A 233 9.33 8.45 33.05
C ALA A 233 8.76 9.89 32.93
N LEU A 234 9.37 10.74 32.10
CA LEU A 234 8.88 12.08 31.82
C LEU A 234 7.56 12.03 31.04
N SER A 235 7.46 11.19 30.01
CA SER A 235 6.21 10.99 29.26
C SER A 235 5.09 10.49 30.17
N ALA A 236 5.37 9.52 31.04
CA ALA A 236 4.40 9.01 32.02
C ALA A 236 3.87 10.15 32.92
N ARG A 237 4.76 10.98 33.43
CA ARG A 237 4.42 12.12 34.29
C ARG A 237 3.64 13.19 33.55
N ILE A 238 3.98 13.49 32.30
CA ILE A 238 3.28 14.50 31.50
C ILE A 238 1.84 14.04 31.24
N ARG A 239 1.68 12.77 30.84
CA ARG A 239 0.39 12.12 30.65
C ARG A 239 -0.44 12.16 31.94
N GLU A 240 0.13 11.79 33.08
CA GLU A 240 -0.59 11.75 34.37
C GLU A 240 -1.00 13.14 34.88
N ARG A 241 -0.10 14.13 34.80
CA ARG A 241 -0.32 15.46 35.39
C ARG A 241 -1.08 16.42 34.49
N PHE A 242 -0.93 16.29 33.17
CA PHE A 242 -1.46 17.25 32.21
C PHE A 242 -2.44 16.64 31.20
N ASP A 243 -2.63 15.32 31.18
CA ASP A 243 -3.43 14.61 30.16
C ASP A 243 -2.97 14.94 28.72
N LEU A 244 -1.66 15.20 28.57
CA LEU A 244 -1.02 15.50 27.29
C LEU A 244 -0.18 14.30 26.83
N GLU A 245 -0.27 14.00 25.54
CA GLU A 245 0.71 13.13 24.89
C GLU A 245 2.00 13.92 24.65
N SER A 246 3.14 13.39 25.09
CA SER A 246 4.44 14.01 24.88
C SER A 246 5.38 13.08 24.13
N ASP A 247 5.97 13.61 23.06
CA ASP A 247 7.04 12.93 22.35
C ASP A 247 8.37 13.27 23.05
N ALA A 248 8.89 12.29 23.79
CA ALA A 248 10.21 12.36 24.41
C ALA A 248 11.23 11.63 23.52
N ILE A 249 12.08 12.39 22.85
CA ILE A 249 13.17 11.86 22.03
C ILE A 249 14.45 11.96 22.84
N TRP A 250 15.26 10.91 22.81
CA TRP A 250 16.50 10.84 23.56
C TRP A 250 17.68 10.50 22.66
N THR A 251 18.85 11.00 23.04
CA THR A 251 20.13 10.64 22.45
C THR A 251 21.12 10.34 23.57
N ASP A 252 22.39 10.12 23.25
CA ASP A 252 23.42 9.99 24.27
C ASP A 252 23.68 11.28 25.06
N ASP A 253 23.36 12.45 24.50
CA ASP A 253 23.71 13.77 25.04
C ASP A 253 22.52 14.52 25.65
N GLY A 254 21.32 13.93 25.61
CA GLY A 254 20.17 14.53 26.27
C GLY A 254 18.81 13.98 25.83
N ILE A 255 17.77 14.70 26.26
CA ILE A 255 16.35 14.43 25.96
C ILE A 255 15.73 15.70 25.41
N ILE A 256 14.90 15.56 24.39
CA ILE A 256 14.04 16.62 23.87
C ILE A 256 12.60 16.22 24.18
N LEU A 257 11.87 17.12 24.84
CA LEU A 257 10.44 17.03 25.01
C LEU A 257 9.77 18.02 24.06
N HIS A 258 8.83 17.50 23.27
CA HIS A 258 7.91 18.32 22.50
C HIS A 258 6.57 18.43 23.23
N LEU A 259 6.13 19.67 23.45
CA LEU A 259 4.86 20.00 24.11
C LEU A 259 4.00 20.78 23.11
N PRO A 260 3.11 20.12 22.35
CA PRO A 260 2.31 20.79 21.32
C PRO A 260 1.23 21.69 21.96
N ASP A 261 0.98 22.82 21.31
CA ASP A 261 -0.27 23.62 21.42
C ASP A 261 -0.65 24.09 22.84
N LEU A 262 0.31 24.64 23.58
CA LEU A 262 0.04 25.34 24.84
C LEU A 262 -0.14 26.84 24.57
N ASP A 263 -1.32 27.37 24.88
CA ASP A 263 -1.56 28.80 24.84
C ASP A 263 -0.67 29.53 25.89
N ALA A 264 -0.43 30.83 25.71
CA ALA A 264 0.52 31.58 26.55
C ALA A 264 0.21 31.49 28.07
N GLU A 265 -1.08 31.41 28.43
CA GLU A 265 -1.52 31.23 29.83
C GLU A 265 -1.29 29.81 30.35
N GLU A 266 -1.40 28.79 29.49
CA GLU A 266 -1.17 27.38 29.84
C GLU A 266 0.32 27.08 29.96
N ALA A 267 1.16 27.67 29.10
CA ALA A 267 2.61 27.60 29.18
C ALA A 267 3.18 28.28 30.45
N GLU A 268 2.54 29.34 30.94
CA GLU A 268 2.87 29.98 32.23
C GLU A 268 2.39 29.14 33.44
N SER A 269 1.43 28.25 33.25
CA SER A 269 0.89 27.35 34.29
C SER A 269 1.67 26.03 34.43
N LEU A 270 2.53 25.70 33.46
CA LEU A 270 3.43 24.55 33.57
C LEU A 270 4.37 24.73 34.78
N PRO A 271 4.62 23.67 35.56
CA PRO A 271 5.65 23.70 36.60
C PRO A 271 6.99 24.08 35.98
N SER A 272 7.91 24.61 36.79
CA SER A 272 9.22 24.99 36.27
C SER A 272 9.85 23.81 35.52
N ALA A 273 10.64 24.08 34.48
CA ALA A 273 11.24 23.02 33.67
C ALA A 273 12.05 22.04 34.55
N ALA A 274 12.62 22.55 35.64
CA ALA A 274 13.27 21.78 36.68
C ALA A 274 12.32 20.86 37.47
N GLU A 275 11.11 21.31 37.82
CA GLU A 275 10.09 20.50 38.52
C GLU A 275 9.52 19.37 37.65
N LEU A 276 9.42 19.59 36.34
CA LEU A 276 8.99 18.52 35.42
C LEU A 276 10.05 17.41 35.35
N VAL A 277 11.31 17.81 35.23
CA VAL A 277 12.47 16.96 34.96
C VAL A 277 12.95 16.18 36.19
N LEU A 278 12.73 16.72 37.40
CA LEU A 278 13.13 16.12 38.67
C LEU A 278 12.09 15.08 39.15
N LEU A 279 12.38 13.79 38.98
CA LEU A 279 11.52 12.67 39.39
C LEU A 279 11.91 12.13 40.77
N GLU A 280 10.91 11.76 41.59
CA GLU A 280 11.17 11.12 42.88
C GLU A 280 11.83 9.76 42.64
N PRO A 281 13.00 9.46 43.23
CA PRO A 281 13.76 8.23 42.94
C PRO A 281 12.96 6.94 43.11
N GLU A 282 12.06 6.89 44.09
CA GLU A 282 11.24 5.73 44.41
C GLU A 282 10.09 5.52 43.41
N GLU A 283 9.71 6.53 42.62
CA GLU A 283 8.60 6.46 41.65
C GLU A 283 9.06 6.09 40.23
N ILE A 284 10.37 6.12 39.95
CA ILE A 284 10.93 5.98 38.60
C ILE A 284 10.60 4.63 37.99
N GLU A 285 10.82 3.54 38.71
CA GLU A 285 10.57 2.19 38.20
C GLU A 285 9.11 2.02 37.78
N GLN A 286 8.18 2.48 38.62
CA GLN A 286 6.75 2.41 38.34
C GLN A 286 6.36 3.28 37.14
N ALA A 287 6.89 4.50 37.04
CA ALA A 287 6.63 5.41 35.92
C ALA A 287 7.13 4.82 34.59
N VAL A 288 8.34 4.25 34.57
CA VAL A 288 8.90 3.58 33.39
C VAL A 288 8.06 2.38 33.00
N ILE A 289 7.66 1.51 33.94
CA ILE A 289 6.85 0.33 33.64
C ILE A 289 5.49 0.70 33.04
N ALA A 290 4.85 1.76 33.56
CA ALA A 290 3.55 2.22 33.09
C ALA A 290 3.59 2.65 31.62
N GLU A 291 4.65 3.35 31.20
CA GLU A 291 4.79 3.86 29.83
C GLU A 291 5.39 2.82 28.87
N LEU A 292 6.30 1.98 29.37
CA LEU A 292 7.11 1.07 28.53
C LEU A 292 6.24 0.16 27.64
N ALA A 293 5.12 -0.36 28.13
CA ALA A 293 4.24 -1.25 27.36
C ALA A 293 3.66 -0.62 26.08
N GLY A 294 3.48 0.70 26.08
CA GLY A 294 2.99 1.48 24.94
C GLY A 294 4.10 1.97 24.01
N SER A 295 5.37 1.83 24.41
CA SER A 295 6.50 2.38 23.66
C SER A 295 6.88 1.55 22.43
N ALA A 296 7.47 2.22 21.43
CA ALA A 296 8.05 1.57 20.26
C ALA A 296 9.18 0.59 20.64
N LEU A 297 9.95 0.91 21.69
CA LEU A 297 11.01 0.05 22.22
C LEU A 297 10.46 -1.33 22.63
N PHE A 298 9.37 -1.35 23.38
CA PHE A 298 8.76 -2.61 23.84
C PHE A 298 8.21 -3.42 22.66
N GLY A 299 7.53 -2.77 21.71
CA GLY A 299 7.06 -3.44 20.49
C GLY A 299 8.19 -4.08 19.68
N ALA A 300 9.33 -3.38 19.55
CA ALA A 300 10.51 -3.89 18.86
C ALA A 300 11.11 -5.12 19.57
N ARG A 301 11.34 -5.04 20.89
CA ARG A 301 11.90 -6.16 21.67
C ARG A 301 10.92 -7.33 21.78
N PHE A 302 9.62 -7.07 21.88
CA PHE A 302 8.59 -8.11 21.87
C PHE A 302 8.61 -8.93 20.59
N ARG A 303 8.74 -8.28 19.42
CA ARG A 303 8.89 -8.95 18.13
C ARG A 303 10.12 -9.85 18.11
N GLU A 304 11.27 -9.34 18.58
CA GLU A 304 12.53 -10.08 18.62
C GLU A 304 12.43 -11.31 19.53
N ASN A 305 11.86 -11.14 20.73
CA ASN A 305 11.60 -12.22 21.67
C ASN A 305 10.63 -13.26 21.11
N SER A 306 9.53 -12.83 20.48
CA SER A 306 8.56 -13.71 19.85
C SER A 306 9.16 -14.55 18.71
N SER A 307 10.07 -13.96 17.93
CA SER A 307 10.82 -14.68 16.89
C SER A 307 11.83 -15.66 17.49
N ARG A 308 12.62 -15.26 18.50
CA ARG A 308 13.57 -16.13 19.22
C ARG A 308 12.88 -17.32 19.88
N ALA A 309 11.68 -17.10 20.44
CA ALA A 309 10.86 -18.13 21.06
C ALA A 309 10.11 -19.03 20.06
N LEU A 310 10.33 -18.85 18.75
CA LEU A 310 9.70 -19.62 17.67
C LEU A 310 8.16 -19.49 17.62
N LEU A 311 7.60 -18.41 18.19
CA LEU A 311 6.18 -18.07 18.03
C LEU A 311 5.94 -17.48 16.64
N ILE A 312 6.86 -16.65 16.16
CA ILE A 312 6.87 -16.06 14.81
C ILE A 312 8.06 -16.61 14.02
N PRO A 313 7.97 -17.85 13.50
CA PRO A 313 9.08 -18.48 12.81
C PRO A 313 9.30 -17.94 11.39
N ARG A 314 10.53 -18.06 10.89
CA ARG A 314 10.85 -17.93 9.46
C ARG A 314 10.18 -19.04 8.66
N ALA A 315 9.58 -18.67 7.52
CA ALA A 315 8.82 -19.60 6.69
C ALA A 315 9.70 -20.64 5.97
N PHE A 316 10.93 -20.26 5.59
CA PHE A 316 11.85 -21.14 4.84
C PHE A 316 13.31 -20.92 5.28
N PRO A 317 14.13 -21.99 5.38
CA PRO A 317 15.57 -21.85 5.59
C PRO A 317 16.20 -21.01 4.46
N GLY A 318 16.99 -19.99 4.82
CA GLY A 318 17.71 -19.16 3.86
C GLY A 318 16.87 -18.12 3.09
N ARG A 319 15.55 -18.04 3.30
CA ARG A 319 14.71 -16.93 2.81
C ARG A 319 14.19 -16.13 4.00
N ARG A 320 14.46 -14.82 3.96
CA ARG A 320 13.97 -13.88 4.98
C ARG A 320 12.45 -13.72 4.85
N THR A 321 11.77 -13.66 5.98
CA THR A 321 10.39 -13.15 6.02
C THR A 321 10.48 -11.63 5.96
N PRO A 322 9.73 -10.94 5.08
CA PRO A 322 9.72 -9.47 5.04
C PRO A 322 9.43 -8.89 6.43
N LEU A 323 10.14 -7.82 6.85
CA LEU A 323 10.04 -7.29 8.21
C LEU A 323 8.63 -6.76 8.50
N TRP A 324 7.96 -6.11 7.54
CA TRP A 324 6.57 -5.66 7.69
C TRP A 324 5.62 -6.80 8.09
N GLN A 325 5.79 -8.00 7.53
CA GLN A 325 4.96 -9.16 7.86
C GLN A 325 5.29 -9.68 9.27
N GLN A 326 6.55 -9.59 9.69
CA GLN A 326 6.93 -9.89 11.07
C GLN A 326 6.36 -8.85 12.05
N ARG A 327 6.38 -7.55 11.71
CA ARG A 327 5.80 -6.46 12.51
C ARG A 327 4.30 -6.67 12.72
N LEU A 328 3.54 -6.92 11.65
CA LEU A 328 2.10 -7.17 11.75
C LEU A 328 1.77 -8.38 12.64
N LYS A 329 2.50 -9.49 12.47
CA LYS A 329 2.31 -10.68 13.32
C LYS A 329 2.64 -10.41 14.78
N ALA A 330 3.70 -9.63 15.04
CA ALA A 330 4.10 -9.29 16.39
C ALA A 330 3.13 -8.30 17.05
N GLN A 331 2.60 -7.32 16.32
CA GLN A 331 1.58 -6.40 16.79
C GLN A 331 0.30 -7.14 17.19
N ASN A 332 -0.25 -7.98 16.30
CA ASN A 332 -1.44 -8.78 16.60
C ASN A 332 -1.20 -9.69 17.83
N LEU A 333 -0.02 -10.30 17.93
CA LEU A 333 0.32 -11.13 19.09
C LEU A 333 0.46 -10.30 20.37
N LEU A 334 1.03 -9.10 20.29
CA LEU A 334 1.21 -8.18 21.41
C LEU A 334 -0.14 -7.67 21.95
N GLU A 335 -1.08 -7.32 21.07
CA GLU A 335 -2.43 -6.90 21.45
C GLU A 335 -3.13 -7.95 22.31
N VAL A 336 -2.95 -9.23 21.98
CA VAL A 336 -3.48 -10.33 22.79
C VAL A 336 -2.65 -10.52 24.06
N ALA A 337 -1.33 -10.57 23.94
CA ALA A 337 -0.43 -10.89 25.04
C ALA A 337 -0.41 -9.84 26.16
N ARG A 338 -0.62 -8.54 25.87
CA ARG A 338 -0.63 -7.47 26.88
C ARG A 338 -1.71 -7.64 27.96
N ARG A 339 -2.77 -8.42 27.69
CA ARG A 339 -3.81 -8.77 28.69
C ARG A 339 -3.35 -9.84 29.69
N TYR A 340 -2.23 -10.51 29.43
CA TYR A 340 -1.70 -11.62 30.21
C TYR A 340 -0.27 -11.31 30.66
N ALA A 341 -0.15 -10.64 31.81
CA ALA A 341 1.15 -10.20 32.34
C ALA A 341 2.11 -11.36 32.63
N ASP A 342 1.58 -12.55 32.86
CA ASP A 342 2.30 -13.81 33.10
C ASP A 342 2.75 -14.51 31.80
N PHE A 343 2.36 -14.00 30.62
CA PHE A 343 2.79 -14.58 29.36
C PHE A 343 4.31 -14.49 29.22
N PRO A 344 5.03 -15.62 28.98
CA PRO A 344 6.49 -15.65 29.09
C PRO A 344 7.23 -14.61 28.23
N ILE A 345 6.69 -14.29 27.05
CA ILE A 345 7.31 -13.30 26.15
C ILE A 345 7.12 -11.87 26.64
N ILE A 346 6.01 -11.57 27.31
CA ILE A 346 5.80 -10.27 27.96
C ILE A 346 6.82 -10.09 29.08
N LEU A 347 6.95 -11.10 29.95
CA LEU A 347 7.92 -11.09 31.04
C LEU A 347 9.37 -10.94 30.54
N GLU A 348 9.76 -11.71 29.52
CA GLU A 348 11.12 -11.59 28.94
C GLU A 348 11.33 -10.21 28.30
N THR A 349 10.31 -9.64 27.65
CA THR A 349 10.42 -8.31 27.03
C THR A 349 10.58 -7.22 28.09
N TYR A 350 9.82 -7.28 29.18
CA TYR A 350 10.04 -6.38 30.33
C TYR A 350 11.44 -6.55 30.90
N ARG A 351 11.88 -7.79 31.13
CA ARG A 351 13.21 -8.07 31.66
C ARG A 351 14.32 -7.52 30.76
N GLU A 352 14.23 -7.73 29.44
CA GLU A 352 15.19 -7.24 28.45
C GLU A 352 15.20 -5.71 28.41
N CYS A 353 14.04 -5.07 28.32
CA CYS A 353 13.96 -3.62 28.32
C CYS A 353 14.54 -3.02 29.60
N LEU A 354 14.09 -3.49 30.77
CA LEU A 354 14.45 -2.88 32.06
C LEU A 354 15.90 -3.17 32.49
N ARG A 355 16.47 -4.33 32.12
CA ARG A 355 17.83 -4.72 32.54
C ARG A 355 18.90 -4.58 31.46
N ASP A 356 18.58 -4.89 30.21
CA ASP A 356 19.60 -4.99 29.16
C ASP A 356 19.66 -3.71 28.31
N VAL A 357 18.52 -3.06 28.07
CA VAL A 357 18.43 -1.85 27.24
C VAL A 357 18.51 -0.58 28.08
N LEU A 358 17.64 -0.46 29.08
CA LEU A 358 17.57 0.70 29.96
C LEU A 358 18.62 0.60 31.08
N ASP A 359 18.91 1.74 31.70
CA ASP A 359 19.70 1.81 32.93
C ASP A 359 18.88 2.50 34.04
N LEU A 360 17.90 1.77 34.58
CA LEU A 360 17.07 2.23 35.70
C LEU A 360 17.91 2.54 36.96
N PRO A 361 18.84 1.66 37.39
CA PRO A 361 19.70 1.96 38.53
C PRO A 361 20.53 3.23 38.34
N GLY A 362 21.04 3.46 37.11
CA GLY A 362 21.76 4.67 36.74
C GLY A 362 20.89 5.93 36.86
N LEU A 363 19.63 5.87 36.40
CA LEU A 363 18.65 6.95 36.51
C LEU A 363 18.23 7.22 37.97
N GLU A 364 17.96 6.18 38.76
CA GLU A 364 17.66 6.33 40.19
C GLU A 364 18.81 7.00 40.93
N ALA A 365 20.05 6.59 40.66
CA ALA A 365 21.22 7.21 41.25
C ALA A 365 21.34 8.69 40.86
N LEU A 366 21.13 9.02 39.58
CA LEU A 366 21.13 10.41 39.10
C LEU A 366 20.05 11.24 39.80
N MET A 367 18.84 10.72 39.95
CA MET A 367 17.74 11.42 40.64
C MET A 367 18.03 11.62 42.13
N ARG A 368 18.61 10.63 42.83
CA ARG A 368 19.05 10.79 44.23
C ARG A 368 20.11 11.88 44.35
N GLN A 369 21.06 11.95 43.42
CA GLN A 369 22.12 12.96 43.40
C GLN A 369 21.59 14.37 43.13
N LEU A 370 20.57 14.51 42.28
CA LEU A 370 19.89 15.79 42.06
C LEU A 370 19.11 16.24 43.31
N HIS A 371 18.40 15.32 43.98
CA HIS A 371 17.65 15.63 45.22
C HIS A 371 18.57 16.03 46.38
N THR A 372 19.72 15.36 46.51
CA THR A 372 20.74 15.65 47.53
C THR A 372 21.62 16.86 47.17
N ARG A 373 21.45 17.42 45.96
CA ARG A 373 22.24 18.53 45.40
C ARG A 373 23.74 18.24 45.25
N GLU A 374 24.09 16.96 45.10
CA GLU A 374 25.44 16.56 44.66
C GLU A 374 25.67 16.93 43.19
N ILE A 375 24.60 16.87 42.39
CA ILE A 375 24.55 17.34 41.00
C ILE A 375 23.64 18.57 40.96
N SER A 376 24.08 19.61 40.23
CA SER A 376 23.31 20.83 40.04
C SER A 376 22.33 20.69 38.87
N LEU A 377 21.12 21.21 39.03
CA LEU A 377 20.13 21.36 37.96
C LEU A 377 19.97 22.84 37.63
N VAL A 378 20.17 23.23 36.37
CA VAL A 378 20.11 24.61 35.92
C VAL A 378 19.05 24.78 34.85
N ASP A 379 18.02 25.58 35.12
CA ASP A 379 17.00 25.98 34.14
C ASP A 379 17.46 27.25 33.42
N VAL A 380 17.45 27.23 32.08
CA VAL A 380 17.84 28.37 31.24
C VAL A 380 16.89 28.52 30.06
N GLU A 381 16.43 29.76 29.84
CA GLU A 381 15.69 30.12 28.63
C GLU A 381 16.63 30.80 27.63
N THR A 382 16.67 30.28 26.40
CA THR A 382 17.46 30.81 25.28
C THR A 382 16.55 31.30 24.17
N ARG A 383 17.03 32.28 23.38
CA ARG A 383 16.26 32.81 22.23
C ARG A 383 16.21 31.84 21.07
N THR A 384 17.26 31.04 20.92
CA THR A 384 17.47 30.02 19.89
C THR A 384 18.23 28.88 20.55
N ALA A 385 18.09 27.67 20.04
CA ALA A 385 18.80 26.50 20.55
C ALA A 385 20.32 26.74 20.69
N SER A 386 20.87 26.36 21.84
CA SER A 386 22.32 26.36 22.09
C SER A 386 23.05 25.36 21.17
N PRO A 387 24.38 25.44 21.03
CA PRO A 387 25.15 24.47 20.25
C PRO A 387 24.88 22.99 20.57
N PHE A 388 24.65 22.65 21.85
CA PHE A 388 24.31 21.28 22.29
C PHE A 388 22.86 20.95 21.95
N ALA A 389 21.91 21.83 22.28
CA ALA A 389 20.50 21.62 21.94
C ALA A 389 20.29 21.52 20.42
N SER A 390 21.00 22.31 19.61
CA SER A 390 20.98 22.23 18.15
C SER A 390 21.51 20.88 17.64
N SER A 391 22.49 20.28 18.31
CA SER A 391 22.97 18.94 17.97
C SER A 391 21.88 17.89 18.25
N LEU A 392 21.20 17.99 19.40
CA LEU A 392 20.07 17.13 19.73
C LEU A 392 18.90 17.29 18.75
N LEU A 393 18.59 18.53 18.35
CA LEU A 393 17.50 18.81 17.41
C LEU A 393 17.79 18.31 16.00
N PHE A 394 19.06 18.23 15.61
CA PHE A 394 19.44 17.64 14.33
C PHE A 394 19.10 16.15 14.30
N ASP A 395 19.34 15.43 15.40
CA ASP A 395 18.90 14.04 15.59
C ASP A 395 17.36 13.93 15.66
N TYR A 396 16.67 14.94 16.22
CA TYR A 396 15.20 15.04 16.22
C TYR A 396 14.60 15.13 14.82
N VAL A 397 15.14 15.95 13.92
CA VAL A 397 14.63 16.02 12.52
C VAL A 397 14.81 14.68 11.81
N ALA A 398 15.90 13.97 12.12
CA ALA A 398 16.18 12.62 11.64
C ALA A 398 15.43 11.51 12.39
N THR A 399 14.63 11.83 13.41
CA THR A 399 13.80 10.87 14.16
C THR A 399 12.33 11.15 13.94
N TYR A 400 11.86 12.40 13.95
CA TYR A 400 10.45 12.77 13.76
C TYR A 400 9.97 12.66 12.30
N MET A 401 10.87 12.75 11.32
CA MET A 401 10.54 12.32 9.94
C MET A 401 10.31 10.80 9.83
N TYR A 402 10.66 10.01 10.87
CA TYR A 402 10.91 8.57 10.74
C TYR A 402 10.33 7.67 11.85
N GLU A 403 9.93 8.22 13.00
CA GLU A 403 9.15 7.55 14.06
C GLU A 403 7.65 7.84 13.94
N GLY A 404 7.25 8.75 13.04
CA GLY A 404 5.87 8.91 12.60
C GLY A 404 5.39 7.71 11.75
N ASP A 405 5.39 6.51 12.33
CA ASP A 405 4.80 5.28 11.79
C ASP A 405 3.25 5.31 11.97
N THR A 406 2.63 6.48 11.85
CA THR A 406 1.28 6.60 11.29
C THR A 406 1.38 7.47 10.05
N PRO A 407 1.28 6.90 8.84
CA PRO A 407 0.94 7.69 7.67
C PRO A 407 -0.21 8.65 8.02
N ASN A 408 -0.19 9.90 7.54
CA ASN A 408 -1.42 10.71 7.49
C ASN A 408 -2.53 9.98 6.69
N ALA A 409 -2.13 8.99 5.88
CA ALA A 409 -2.99 8.02 5.23
C ALA A 409 -3.47 6.87 6.13
N GLU A 410 -2.90 6.62 7.31
CA GLU A 410 -3.33 5.69 8.38
C GLU A 410 -3.94 6.41 9.57
N ARG A 411 -3.74 7.71 9.77
CA ARG A 411 -4.70 8.51 10.55
C ARG A 411 -5.98 8.74 9.74
N ARG A 412 -5.88 8.88 8.42
CA ARG A 412 -7.05 8.78 7.52
C ARG A 412 -7.50 7.34 7.31
N ALA A 413 -6.62 6.34 7.22
CA ALA A 413 -7.04 4.95 7.05
C ALA A 413 -7.48 4.31 8.35
N ALA A 414 -6.93 4.54 9.53
CA ALA A 414 -7.55 4.14 10.79
C ALA A 414 -8.88 4.88 11.04
N ALA A 415 -9.01 6.12 10.54
CA ALA A 415 -10.30 6.81 10.44
C ALA A 415 -11.18 6.33 9.26
N LEU A 416 -10.70 5.46 8.35
CA LEU A 416 -11.42 4.91 7.19
C LEU A 416 -11.41 3.35 7.14
N SER A 417 -10.79 2.65 8.09
CA SER A 417 -10.45 1.22 8.05
C SER A 417 -11.07 0.43 9.17
N LEU A 418 -11.78 1.09 10.08
CA LEU A 418 -12.65 0.45 11.05
C LEU A 418 -13.64 1.49 11.52
N ASP A 419 -14.40 2.01 10.56
CA ASP A 419 -15.63 2.68 10.91
C ASP A 419 -16.61 1.55 11.33
N ARG A 420 -16.46 1.10 12.59
CA ARG A 420 -17.36 0.15 13.28
C ARG A 420 -18.79 0.69 13.23
N ASP A 421 -18.94 2.02 13.16
CA ASP A 421 -20.22 2.71 12.99
C ASP A 421 -20.70 2.70 11.53
N LEU A 422 -19.83 2.82 10.51
CA LEU A 422 -20.20 2.58 9.10
C LEU A 422 -20.55 1.11 8.83
N LEU A 423 -19.86 0.17 9.49
CA LEU A 423 -20.26 -1.24 9.51
C LEU A 423 -21.64 -1.36 10.17
N ARG A 424 -21.90 -0.71 11.31
CA ARG A 424 -23.23 -0.68 11.94
C ARG A 424 -24.32 -0.08 11.03
N GLU A 425 -24.00 0.99 10.30
CA GLU A 425 -24.88 1.65 9.33
C GLU A 425 -25.14 0.78 8.09
N LEU A 426 -24.12 0.06 7.58
CA LEU A 426 -24.25 -0.89 6.46
C LEU A 426 -24.83 -2.24 6.87
N LEU A 427 -24.65 -2.67 8.12
CA LEU A 427 -25.21 -3.88 8.74
C LEU A 427 -26.68 -3.69 9.16
N GLY A 428 -27.16 -2.44 9.19
CA GLY A 428 -28.57 -2.10 9.39
C GLY A 428 -29.47 -2.40 8.18
N GLN A 429 -28.92 -2.90 7.06
CA GLN A 429 -29.70 -3.31 5.91
C GLN A 429 -30.15 -4.78 6.04
N GLU A 430 -31.46 -5.00 6.03
CA GLU A 430 -32.15 -6.29 6.24
C GLU A 430 -31.93 -7.36 5.14
N GLU A 431 -30.89 -7.22 4.29
CA GLU A 431 -30.74 -7.97 3.03
C GLU A 431 -29.31 -8.52 2.77
N LEU A 432 -28.50 -8.76 3.81
CA LEU A 432 -27.14 -9.34 3.68
C LEU A 432 -27.11 -10.77 3.09
N ARG A 433 -28.22 -11.52 3.20
CA ARG A 433 -28.38 -12.87 2.64
C ARG A 433 -28.11 -12.95 1.12
N GLU A 434 -28.36 -11.87 0.38
CA GLU A 434 -28.20 -11.85 -1.08
C GLU A 434 -26.74 -11.65 -1.51
N LEU A 435 -25.87 -11.22 -0.60
CA LEU A 435 -24.45 -10.94 -0.87
C LEU A 435 -23.53 -12.12 -0.54
N ILE A 436 -24.02 -13.12 0.21
CA ILE A 436 -23.24 -14.29 0.61
C ILE A 436 -23.51 -15.43 -0.38
N ASP A 437 -22.47 -15.81 -1.12
CA ASP A 437 -22.50 -16.97 -2.01
C ASP A 437 -22.58 -18.29 -1.20
N PRO A 438 -23.55 -19.19 -1.49
CA PRO A 438 -23.70 -20.45 -0.76
C PRO A 438 -22.46 -21.36 -0.80
N GLY A 439 -21.76 -21.42 -1.94
CA GLY A 439 -20.54 -22.23 -2.09
C GLY A 439 -19.33 -21.63 -1.38
N ALA A 440 -19.28 -20.31 -1.21
CA ALA A 440 -18.31 -19.64 -0.36
C ALA A 440 -18.58 -19.92 1.12
N LEU A 441 -19.85 -19.94 1.54
CA LEU A 441 -20.25 -20.29 2.91
C LEU A 441 -19.81 -21.71 3.28
N GLU A 442 -20.18 -22.71 2.48
CA GLU A 442 -19.84 -24.12 2.72
C GLU A 442 -18.33 -24.33 2.84
N ARG A 443 -17.54 -23.74 1.92
CA ARG A 443 -16.07 -23.84 1.96
C ARG A 443 -15.47 -23.21 3.21
N VAL A 444 -15.94 -22.03 3.61
CA VAL A 444 -15.43 -21.37 4.82
C VAL A 444 -15.79 -22.17 6.06
N GLU A 445 -17.02 -22.69 6.16
CA GLU A 445 -17.42 -23.57 7.25
C GLU A 445 -16.58 -24.86 7.30
N ASP A 446 -16.31 -25.49 6.16
CA ASP A 446 -15.45 -26.68 6.10
C ASP A 446 -14.02 -26.39 6.56
N GLU A 447 -13.47 -25.23 6.23
CA GLU A 447 -12.16 -24.81 6.70
C GLU A 447 -12.15 -24.53 8.21
N LEU A 448 -13.17 -23.85 8.74
CA LEU A 448 -13.29 -23.56 10.17
C LEU A 448 -13.50 -24.84 10.99
N GLN A 449 -14.32 -25.76 10.49
CA GLN A 449 -14.64 -27.04 11.14
C GLN A 449 -13.57 -28.11 10.92
N HIS A 450 -12.50 -27.82 10.19
CA HIS A 450 -11.44 -28.78 9.85
C HIS A 450 -11.94 -30.00 9.04
N ARG A 451 -12.97 -29.80 8.22
CA ARG A 451 -13.56 -30.81 7.31
C ARG A 451 -12.99 -30.74 5.90
N SER A 452 -12.29 -29.67 5.53
CA SER A 452 -11.66 -29.56 4.21
C SER A 452 -10.42 -30.47 4.11
N GLU A 453 -10.09 -30.95 2.91
CA GLU A 453 -8.94 -31.84 2.69
C GLU A 453 -7.62 -31.26 3.23
N MET A 454 -7.47 -29.93 3.21
CA MET A 454 -6.27 -29.24 3.69
C MET A 454 -6.19 -29.11 5.22
N THR A 455 -7.32 -29.24 5.91
CA THR A 455 -7.43 -28.96 7.35
C THR A 455 -7.66 -30.21 8.20
N ARG A 456 -8.13 -31.31 7.58
CA ARG A 456 -8.30 -32.60 8.26
C ARG A 456 -7.02 -33.09 8.95
N ALA A 457 -7.20 -33.67 10.12
CA ALA A 457 -6.11 -34.24 10.91
C ALA A 457 -5.49 -35.45 10.20
N THR A 458 -4.16 -35.50 10.22
CA THR A 458 -3.35 -36.59 9.62
C THR A 458 -2.58 -37.41 10.66
N SER A 459 -2.70 -37.04 11.94
CA SER A 459 -2.01 -37.65 13.07
C SER A 459 -2.72 -37.32 14.37
N ARG A 460 -2.38 -38.02 15.45
CA ARG A 460 -2.90 -37.72 16.81
C ARG A 460 -2.61 -36.29 17.27
N ASP A 461 -1.44 -35.75 16.91
CA ASP A 461 -1.06 -34.40 17.33
C ASP A 461 -1.92 -33.34 16.61
N THR A 462 -2.20 -33.54 15.33
CA THR A 462 -3.13 -32.67 14.57
C THR A 462 -4.59 -32.87 14.99
N LEU A 463 -4.99 -34.08 15.40
CA LEU A 463 -6.34 -34.32 15.93
C LEU A 463 -6.54 -33.60 17.27
N HIS A 464 -5.53 -33.59 18.13
CA HIS A 464 -5.54 -32.81 19.36
C HIS A 464 -5.67 -31.30 19.09
N ASP A 465 -5.02 -30.79 18.03
CA ASP A 465 -5.18 -29.38 17.62
C ASP A 465 -6.60 -29.08 17.13
N VAL A 466 -7.24 -30.04 16.44
CA VAL A 466 -8.67 -29.94 16.06
C VAL A 466 -9.55 -29.86 17.31
N LEU A 467 -9.34 -30.72 18.32
CA LEU A 467 -10.09 -30.66 19.59
C LEU A 467 -9.91 -29.32 20.32
N ARG A 468 -8.68 -28.79 20.39
CA ARG A 468 -8.43 -27.47 20.99
C ARG A 468 -9.08 -26.30 20.24
N ARG A 469 -9.19 -26.42 18.91
CA ARG A 469 -9.75 -25.36 18.04
C ARG A 469 -11.27 -25.40 18.00
N VAL A 470 -11.84 -26.56 17.68
CA VAL A 470 -13.29 -26.77 17.48
C VAL A 470 -14.03 -26.99 18.79
N GLY A 471 -13.39 -27.63 19.77
CA GLY A 471 -13.99 -28.02 21.04
C GLY A 471 -14.51 -29.45 21.04
N ASP A 472 -15.70 -29.64 21.61
CA ASP A 472 -16.31 -30.95 21.85
C ASP A 472 -16.75 -31.58 20.55
N LEU A 473 -16.41 -32.84 20.36
CA LEU A 473 -16.78 -33.62 19.17
C LEU A 473 -17.29 -35.00 19.57
N THR A 474 -18.34 -35.47 18.91
CA THR A 474 -18.72 -36.89 18.96
C THR A 474 -17.72 -37.75 18.18
N ALA A 475 -17.71 -39.07 18.39
CA ALA A 475 -16.86 -39.98 17.61
C ALA A 475 -17.13 -39.89 16.08
N ALA A 476 -18.38 -39.65 15.70
CA ALA A 476 -18.77 -39.44 14.30
C ALA A 476 -18.18 -38.13 13.75
N GLU A 477 -18.30 -37.03 14.48
CA GLU A 477 -17.72 -35.73 14.09
C GLU A 477 -16.19 -35.76 14.03
N VAL A 478 -15.54 -36.53 14.91
CA VAL A 478 -14.09 -36.77 14.83
C VAL A 478 -13.74 -37.45 13.50
N SER A 479 -14.52 -38.43 13.06
CA SER A 479 -14.25 -39.14 11.79
C SER A 479 -14.32 -38.22 10.55
N GLU A 480 -15.20 -37.21 10.55
CA GLU A 480 -15.30 -36.22 9.47
C GLU A 480 -14.09 -35.27 9.39
N ARG A 481 -13.34 -35.15 10.48
CA ARG A 481 -12.21 -34.23 10.65
C ARG A 481 -10.86 -34.95 10.59
N VAL A 482 -10.85 -36.26 10.32
CA VAL A 482 -9.65 -37.05 10.06
C VAL A 482 -9.57 -37.34 8.56
N LEU A 483 -8.36 -37.29 7.99
CA LEU A 483 -8.15 -37.56 6.57
C LEU A 483 -8.54 -39.01 6.24
N GLU A 484 -9.14 -39.21 5.07
CA GLU A 484 -9.57 -40.53 4.62
C GLU A 484 -8.38 -41.51 4.56
N GLY A 485 -8.59 -42.73 5.06
CA GLY A 485 -7.55 -43.76 5.17
C GLY A 485 -6.79 -43.78 6.50
N ILE A 486 -7.09 -42.88 7.44
CA ILE A 486 -6.54 -42.88 8.80
C ILE A 486 -7.62 -43.31 9.80
N ASP A 487 -7.27 -44.23 10.71
CA ASP A 487 -8.18 -44.72 11.74
C ASP A 487 -8.37 -43.67 12.85
N SER A 488 -9.50 -42.95 12.81
CA SER A 488 -9.85 -41.92 13.78
C SER A 488 -10.06 -42.47 15.20
N VAL A 489 -10.54 -43.71 15.33
CA VAL A 489 -10.79 -44.35 16.63
C VAL A 489 -9.47 -44.70 17.31
N ALA A 490 -8.51 -45.22 16.54
CA ALA A 490 -7.17 -45.50 17.04
C ALA A 490 -6.44 -44.22 17.51
N LEU A 491 -6.52 -43.13 16.73
CA LEU A 491 -5.92 -41.85 17.13
C LEU A 491 -6.53 -41.29 18.41
N LEU A 492 -7.85 -41.39 18.55
CA LEU A 492 -8.57 -40.90 19.73
C LEU A 492 -8.22 -41.72 20.98
N ALA A 493 -8.20 -43.05 20.87
CA ALA A 493 -7.79 -43.95 21.95
C ALA A 493 -6.34 -43.70 22.40
N GLU A 494 -5.43 -43.38 21.48
CA GLU A 494 -4.07 -42.96 21.82
C GLU A 494 -4.03 -41.65 22.61
N LEU A 495 -4.85 -40.65 22.22
CA LEU A 495 -4.94 -39.38 22.94
C LEU A 495 -5.52 -39.55 24.35
N GLU A 496 -6.51 -40.42 24.53
CA GLU A 496 -7.05 -40.74 25.84
C GLU A 496 -6.05 -41.46 26.73
N ARG A 497 -5.29 -42.42 26.17
CA ARG A 497 -4.21 -43.12 26.87
C ARG A 497 -3.11 -42.15 27.33
N GLU A 498 -2.81 -41.14 26.52
CA GLU A 498 -1.88 -40.04 26.84
C GLU A 498 -2.52 -38.96 27.74
N ARG A 499 -3.79 -39.09 28.13
CA ARG A 499 -4.56 -38.08 28.89
C ARG A 499 -4.55 -36.69 28.25
N ARG A 500 -4.55 -36.66 26.92
CA ARG A 500 -4.62 -35.45 26.08
C ARG A 500 -6.02 -35.19 25.54
N ALA A 501 -6.84 -36.23 25.45
CA ALA A 501 -8.27 -36.12 25.23
C ALA A 501 -9.02 -36.83 26.36
N ILE A 502 -10.24 -36.39 26.62
CA ILE A 502 -11.15 -37.01 27.59
C ILE A 502 -12.56 -37.10 27.00
N GLY A 503 -13.26 -38.19 27.30
CA GLY A 503 -14.71 -38.30 27.13
C GLY A 503 -15.48 -37.60 28.24
N LEU A 504 -16.43 -36.75 27.88
CA LEU A 504 -17.36 -36.06 28.76
C LEU A 504 -18.80 -36.32 28.29
N ARG A 505 -19.75 -36.28 29.23
CA ARG A 505 -21.19 -36.30 28.91
C ARG A 505 -21.69 -34.88 28.73
N ILE A 506 -22.05 -34.49 27.51
CA ILE A 506 -22.54 -33.15 27.18
C ILE A 506 -23.88 -33.30 26.44
N GLY A 507 -24.93 -32.64 26.92
CA GLY A 507 -26.26 -32.72 26.29
C GLY A 507 -26.85 -34.14 26.24
N GLY A 508 -26.40 -35.06 27.10
CA GLY A 508 -26.82 -36.46 27.11
C GLY A 508 -26.00 -37.40 26.23
N GLU A 509 -25.07 -36.88 25.43
CA GLU A 509 -24.20 -37.65 24.53
C GLU A 509 -22.76 -37.71 25.07
N GLU A 510 -22.02 -38.74 24.67
CA GLU A 510 -20.59 -38.83 24.93
C GLU A 510 -19.82 -38.04 23.86
N ARG A 511 -19.01 -37.09 24.30
CA ARG A 511 -18.20 -36.21 23.45
C ARG A 511 -16.78 -36.13 23.96
N TYR A 512 -15.84 -35.97 23.04
CA TYR A 512 -14.43 -35.87 23.31
C TYR A 512 -13.99 -34.42 23.28
N VAL A 513 -13.21 -34.01 24.28
CA VAL A 513 -12.62 -32.68 24.39
C VAL A 513 -11.13 -32.80 24.65
N ALA A 514 -10.38 -31.72 24.41
CA ALA A 514 -8.99 -31.66 24.84
C ALA A 514 -8.92 -31.66 26.38
N ALA A 515 -8.02 -32.46 26.94
CA ALA A 515 -7.96 -32.70 28.39
C ALA A 515 -7.59 -31.45 29.20
N ASP A 516 -6.85 -30.52 28.59
CA ASP A 516 -6.48 -29.23 29.16
C ASP A 516 -7.63 -28.22 29.23
N GLU A 517 -8.79 -28.55 28.64
CA GLU A 517 -10.02 -27.77 28.72
C GLU A 517 -11.07 -28.39 29.67
N ALA A 518 -10.67 -29.38 30.48
CA ALA A 518 -11.57 -30.02 31.43
C ALA A 518 -12.27 -29.01 32.37
N GLY A 519 -11.52 -28.04 32.91
CA GLY A 519 -12.06 -26.95 33.72
C GLY A 519 -13.10 -26.09 32.99
N LEU A 520 -12.84 -25.73 31.72
CA LEU A 520 -13.77 -24.95 30.89
C LEU A 520 -15.14 -25.64 30.76
N TYR A 521 -15.15 -26.93 30.44
CA TYR A 521 -16.40 -27.69 30.29
C TYR A 521 -17.10 -27.97 31.61
N ARG A 522 -16.34 -28.17 32.70
CA ARG A 522 -16.87 -28.28 34.05
C ARG A 522 -17.59 -27.00 34.47
N ASP A 523 -16.96 -25.85 34.28
CA ASP A 523 -17.47 -24.57 34.76
C ASP A 523 -18.58 -24.02 33.86
N ALA A 524 -18.50 -24.25 32.54
CA ALA A 524 -19.54 -23.82 31.60
C ALA A 524 -20.80 -24.69 31.63
N LEU A 525 -20.65 -26.02 31.74
CA LEU A 525 -21.75 -26.97 31.51
C LEU A 525 -22.03 -27.90 32.70
N GLY A 526 -21.23 -27.85 33.77
CA GLY A 526 -21.30 -28.82 34.88
C GLY A 526 -20.83 -30.22 34.49
N ALA A 527 -20.09 -30.38 33.38
CA ALA A 527 -19.59 -31.68 32.95
C ALA A 527 -18.53 -32.19 33.94
N MET A 528 -18.68 -33.42 34.44
CA MET A 528 -17.73 -34.00 35.40
C MET A 528 -16.52 -34.59 34.66
N PRO A 529 -15.31 -34.02 34.82
CA PRO A 529 -14.12 -34.59 34.21
C PRO A 529 -13.69 -35.90 34.88
N PRO A 530 -13.05 -36.83 34.15
CA PRO A 530 -12.56 -38.07 34.72
C PRO A 530 -11.41 -37.83 35.70
N GLY A 531 -11.25 -38.72 36.68
CA GLY A 531 -10.16 -38.65 37.66
C GLY A 531 -8.78 -38.89 37.05
N GLY A 532 -7.74 -38.34 37.68
CA GLY A 532 -6.33 -38.51 37.29
C GLY A 532 -5.83 -37.49 36.26
N LEU A 533 -6.56 -36.38 36.07
CA LEU A 533 -6.07 -35.23 35.31
C LEU A 533 -5.13 -34.36 36.17
N PRO A 534 -4.11 -33.72 35.54
CA PRO A 534 -3.28 -32.72 36.20
C PRO A 534 -4.12 -31.58 36.82
N GLU A 535 -3.70 -31.09 37.99
CA GLU A 535 -4.37 -29.99 38.70
C GLU A 535 -4.49 -28.72 37.84
N ALA A 536 -3.48 -28.43 37.01
CA ALA A 536 -3.48 -27.31 36.07
C ALA A 536 -4.64 -27.36 35.03
N PHE A 537 -5.23 -28.54 34.78
CA PHE A 537 -6.36 -28.69 33.85
C PHE A 537 -7.72 -28.53 34.55
N LEU A 538 -7.72 -28.47 35.88
CA LEU A 538 -8.89 -28.37 36.75
C LEU A 538 -8.99 -27.00 37.45
N GLN A 539 -8.15 -26.05 37.06
CA GLN A 539 -8.24 -24.66 37.53
C GLN A 539 -9.56 -24.04 37.06
N ASP A 540 -10.12 -23.16 37.89
CA ASP A 540 -11.37 -22.46 37.60
C ASP A 540 -11.19 -21.51 36.41
N VAL A 541 -12.16 -21.51 35.51
CA VAL A 541 -12.16 -20.69 34.30
C VAL A 541 -13.19 -19.56 34.43
N PRO A 542 -12.76 -18.30 34.57
CA PRO A 542 -13.67 -17.16 34.55
C PRO A 542 -14.46 -17.10 33.25
N ASP A 543 -15.74 -16.73 33.34
CA ASP A 543 -16.64 -16.56 32.19
C ASP A 543 -16.66 -17.78 31.23
N ALA A 544 -16.51 -19.00 31.77
CA ALA A 544 -16.38 -20.24 31.00
C ALA A 544 -17.47 -20.42 29.92
N LEU A 545 -18.72 -20.05 30.23
CA LEU A 545 -19.82 -20.13 29.27
C LEU A 545 -19.66 -19.14 28.10
N ARG A 546 -19.18 -17.91 28.38
CA ARG A 546 -18.85 -16.91 27.36
C ARG A 546 -17.76 -17.42 26.44
N GLU A 547 -16.68 -17.97 26.99
CA GLU A 547 -15.57 -18.51 26.21
C GLU A 547 -15.99 -19.70 25.34
N LEU A 548 -16.83 -20.59 25.87
CA LEU A 548 -17.37 -21.74 25.12
C LEU A 548 -18.21 -21.28 23.92
N ILE A 549 -19.09 -20.29 24.11
CA ILE A 549 -19.95 -19.74 23.05
C ILE A 549 -19.14 -18.93 22.03
N ALA A 550 -18.18 -18.12 22.50
CA ALA A 550 -17.29 -17.37 21.61
C ALA A 550 -16.46 -18.31 20.72
N ARG A 551 -15.95 -19.41 21.26
CA ARG A 551 -15.31 -20.46 20.46
C ARG A 551 -16.26 -21.05 19.43
N TYR A 552 -17.47 -21.41 19.82
CA TYR A 552 -18.46 -21.94 18.88
C TYR A 552 -18.69 -20.96 17.72
N ALA A 553 -18.82 -19.67 18.01
CA ALA A 553 -19.00 -18.65 16.97
C ALA A 553 -17.79 -18.51 16.02
N ARG A 554 -16.56 -18.60 16.54
CA ARG A 554 -15.33 -18.53 15.73
C ARG A 554 -15.13 -19.73 14.79
N THR A 555 -15.76 -20.86 15.09
CA THR A 555 -15.58 -22.09 14.30
C THR A 555 -16.76 -22.44 13.41
N HIS A 556 -17.88 -21.74 13.52
CA HIS A 556 -19.06 -21.98 12.69
C HIS A 556 -19.34 -20.77 11.79
N GLY A 557 -20.02 -20.97 10.67
CA GLY A 557 -20.64 -19.88 9.93
C GLY A 557 -21.82 -19.29 10.71
N PRO A 558 -22.69 -18.48 10.08
CA PRO A 558 -23.79 -17.88 10.80
C PRO A 558 -24.72 -18.96 11.38
N PHE A 559 -25.08 -18.84 12.65
CA PHE A 559 -25.80 -19.85 13.42
C PHE A 559 -26.96 -19.26 14.22
N THR A 560 -27.92 -20.10 14.64
CA THR A 560 -29.05 -19.67 15.47
C THR A 560 -28.83 -19.99 16.95
N ALA A 561 -29.55 -19.28 17.82
CA ALA A 561 -29.57 -19.60 19.24
C ALA A 561 -30.10 -21.03 19.50
N GLU A 562 -31.00 -21.54 18.65
CA GLU A 562 -31.52 -22.91 18.76
C GLU A 562 -30.44 -23.96 18.47
N GLN A 563 -29.49 -23.69 17.56
CA GLN A 563 -28.36 -24.60 17.33
C GLN A 563 -27.46 -24.73 18.57
N LEU A 564 -27.18 -23.63 19.27
CA LEU A 564 -26.46 -23.68 20.54
C LEU A 564 -27.25 -24.40 21.63
N ARG A 565 -28.56 -24.15 21.71
CA ARG A 565 -29.46 -24.84 22.65
C ARG A 565 -29.49 -26.34 22.39
N ALA A 566 -29.54 -26.77 21.13
CA ALA A 566 -29.44 -28.17 20.75
C ALA A 566 -28.05 -28.77 21.05
N ARG A 567 -26.97 -28.00 20.84
CA ARG A 567 -25.60 -28.47 21.10
C ARG A 567 -25.32 -28.69 22.58
N TYR A 568 -25.70 -27.74 23.43
CA TYR A 568 -25.26 -27.68 24.84
C TYR A 568 -26.39 -27.86 25.86
N GLY A 569 -27.66 -27.83 25.46
CA GLY A 569 -28.80 -27.99 26.36
C GLY A 569 -29.07 -26.78 27.25
N LEU A 570 -28.56 -25.59 26.91
CA LEU A 570 -28.68 -24.36 27.71
C LEU A 570 -29.17 -23.18 26.87
N ASP A 571 -29.68 -22.13 27.54
CA ASP A 571 -30.05 -20.87 26.91
C ASP A 571 -28.88 -19.89 26.91
N ALA A 572 -28.28 -19.68 25.73
CA ALA A 572 -27.14 -18.79 25.51
C ALA A 572 -27.53 -17.33 25.26
N GLY A 573 -28.82 -16.97 25.33
CA GLY A 573 -29.32 -15.68 24.85
C GLY A 573 -28.73 -14.44 25.54
N ALA A 574 -28.40 -14.52 26.83
CA ALA A 574 -27.77 -13.42 27.55
C ALA A 574 -26.32 -13.19 27.06
N VAL A 575 -25.53 -14.25 27.02
CA VAL A 575 -24.14 -14.23 26.55
C VAL A 575 -24.02 -13.77 25.10
N LEU A 576 -24.93 -14.21 24.21
CA LEU A 576 -24.94 -13.76 22.82
C LEU A 576 -25.15 -12.25 22.69
N ARG A 577 -26.01 -11.67 23.54
CA ARG A 577 -26.23 -10.22 23.58
C ARG A 577 -25.04 -9.45 24.15
N GLU A 578 -24.36 -10.02 25.14
CA GLU A 578 -23.11 -9.46 25.68
C GLU A 578 -22.02 -9.44 24.60
N LEU A 579 -21.81 -10.56 23.91
CA LEU A 579 -20.83 -10.65 22.81
C LEU A 579 -21.17 -9.72 21.62
N GLU A 580 -22.46 -9.47 21.35
CA GLU A 580 -22.89 -8.47 20.37
C GLU A 580 -22.65 -7.03 20.86
N HIS A 581 -22.86 -6.76 22.15
CA HIS A 581 -22.56 -5.47 22.75
C HIS A 581 -21.07 -5.13 22.71
N ASP A 582 -20.22 -6.13 22.98
CA ASP A 582 -18.76 -6.02 22.92
C ASP A 582 -18.22 -5.96 21.47
N GLY A 583 -19.09 -6.20 20.49
CA GLY A 583 -18.76 -6.15 19.06
C GLY A 583 -17.94 -7.35 18.57
N GLU A 584 -18.01 -8.48 19.27
CA GLU A 584 -17.43 -9.77 18.83
C GLU A 584 -18.38 -10.50 17.87
N LEU A 585 -19.70 -10.44 18.14
CA LEU A 585 -20.74 -11.02 17.30
C LEU A 585 -21.60 -9.96 16.61
N VAL A 586 -22.16 -10.35 15.46
CA VAL A 586 -23.17 -9.59 14.72
C VAL A 586 -24.42 -10.43 14.60
N ARG A 587 -25.58 -9.78 14.77
CA ARG A 587 -26.90 -10.38 14.57
C ARG A 587 -27.55 -9.88 13.28
N GLY A 588 -28.04 -10.78 12.43
CA GLY A 588 -28.71 -10.41 11.18
C GLY A 588 -29.23 -11.61 10.38
N GLU A 589 -29.87 -11.35 9.24
CA GLU A 589 -30.31 -12.39 8.30
C GLU A 589 -29.15 -12.70 7.35
N LEU A 590 -28.30 -13.67 7.73
CA LEU A 590 -26.99 -13.88 7.12
C LEU A 590 -26.93 -15.14 6.25
N ARG A 591 -27.61 -16.23 6.64
CA ARG A 591 -27.60 -17.47 5.83
C ARG A 591 -28.44 -17.34 4.56
N PRO A 592 -27.91 -17.75 3.39
CA PRO A 592 -28.70 -17.82 2.16
C PRO A 592 -29.92 -18.76 2.33
N GLY A 593 -31.12 -18.24 2.05
CA GLY A 593 -32.37 -19.00 2.21
C GLY A 593 -32.86 -19.17 3.66
N GLY A 594 -32.20 -18.54 4.64
CA GLY A 594 -32.63 -18.51 6.04
C GLY A 594 -33.83 -17.57 6.28
N VAL A 595 -34.63 -17.88 7.30
CA VAL A 595 -35.82 -17.11 7.71
C VAL A 595 -35.67 -16.49 9.10
N GLU A 596 -34.68 -16.93 9.88
CA GLU A 596 -34.42 -16.47 11.24
C GLU A 596 -33.21 -15.52 11.28
N ARG A 597 -33.13 -14.70 12.33
CA ARG A 597 -31.94 -13.90 12.60
C ARG A 597 -30.83 -14.80 13.16
N ASP A 598 -29.72 -14.81 12.45
CA ASP A 598 -28.50 -15.53 12.77
C ASP A 598 -27.54 -14.66 13.59
N TRP A 599 -26.64 -15.33 14.29
CA TRP A 599 -25.45 -14.77 14.93
C TRP A 599 -24.23 -15.21 14.14
N CYS A 600 -23.27 -14.31 13.97
CA CYS A 600 -22.00 -14.64 13.30
C CYS A 600 -20.86 -13.86 13.94
N ASP A 601 -19.72 -14.53 14.08
CA ASP A 601 -18.47 -13.86 14.46
C ASP A 601 -18.06 -12.85 13.38
N ILE A 602 -17.55 -11.69 13.80
CA ILE A 602 -17.24 -10.59 12.88
C ILE A 602 -16.11 -10.94 11.90
N GLU A 603 -15.12 -11.70 12.32
CA GLU A 603 -14.01 -12.15 11.47
C GLU A 603 -14.44 -13.25 10.51
N VAL A 604 -15.30 -14.17 10.98
CA VAL A 604 -15.94 -15.16 10.12
C VAL A 604 -16.78 -14.48 9.04
N LEU A 605 -17.60 -13.48 9.40
CA LEU A 605 -18.39 -12.71 8.43
C LEU A 605 -17.49 -11.98 7.41
N ARG A 606 -16.37 -11.38 7.85
CA ARG A 606 -15.37 -10.77 6.94
C ARG A 606 -14.76 -11.80 6.00
N ARG A 607 -14.44 -13.00 6.48
CA ARG A 607 -13.91 -14.10 5.65
C ARG A 607 -14.94 -14.56 4.63
N LEU A 608 -16.19 -14.71 5.02
CA LEU A 608 -17.31 -15.06 4.14
C LEU A 608 -17.48 -14.03 3.03
N ARG A 609 -17.56 -12.73 3.36
CA ARG A 609 -17.67 -11.65 2.35
C ARG A 609 -16.50 -11.65 1.38
N ARG A 610 -15.26 -11.81 1.86
CA ARG A 610 -14.08 -11.90 0.99
C ARG A 610 -14.16 -13.10 0.05
N ALA A 611 -14.59 -14.26 0.55
CA ALA A 611 -14.74 -15.46 -0.24
C ALA A 611 -15.85 -15.32 -1.30
N SER A 612 -17.02 -14.76 -0.94
CA SER A 612 -18.13 -14.50 -1.87
C SER A 612 -17.75 -13.45 -2.92
N LEU A 613 -17.04 -12.38 -2.54
CA LEU A 613 -16.49 -11.40 -3.48
C LEU A 613 -15.44 -12.01 -4.42
N ALA A 614 -14.62 -12.94 -3.94
CA ALA A 614 -13.66 -13.64 -4.80
C ALA A 614 -14.36 -14.50 -5.85
N VAL A 615 -15.49 -15.13 -5.51
CA VAL A 615 -16.33 -15.86 -6.48
C VAL A 615 -16.88 -14.90 -7.54
N LEU A 616 -17.48 -13.77 -7.12
CA LEU A 616 -17.98 -12.74 -8.03
C LEU A 616 -16.89 -12.11 -8.91
N ARG A 617 -15.68 -11.88 -8.36
CA ARG A 617 -14.53 -11.35 -9.12
C ARG A 617 -14.00 -12.35 -10.14
N LYS A 618 -14.11 -13.65 -9.88
CA LYS A 618 -13.70 -14.70 -10.81
C LYS A 618 -14.56 -14.70 -12.08
N GLU A 619 -15.77 -14.14 -12.03
CA GLU A 619 -16.61 -13.92 -13.21
C GLU A 619 -16.14 -12.75 -14.10
N ILE A 620 -15.22 -11.91 -13.60
CA ILE A 620 -14.70 -10.69 -14.25
C ILE A 620 -13.16 -10.77 -14.40
N GLU A 621 -12.61 -11.98 -14.56
CA GLU A 621 -11.16 -12.19 -14.64
C GLU A 621 -10.57 -11.59 -15.94
N PRO A 622 -9.42 -10.89 -15.89
CA PRO A 622 -8.77 -10.31 -17.06
C PRO A 622 -8.47 -11.37 -18.13
N ALA A 623 -8.95 -11.13 -19.35
CA ALA A 623 -8.66 -12.01 -20.47
C ALA A 623 -7.17 -11.88 -20.89
N GLU A 624 -6.54 -13.00 -21.24
CA GLU A 624 -5.18 -12.97 -21.77
C GLU A 624 -5.06 -12.05 -23.00
N GLN A 625 -3.91 -11.39 -23.16
CA GLN A 625 -3.62 -10.51 -24.30
C GLN A 625 -3.89 -11.18 -25.66
N ARG A 626 -3.67 -12.50 -25.75
CA ARG A 626 -3.96 -13.29 -26.96
C ARG A 626 -5.46 -13.33 -27.30
N ARG A 627 -6.33 -13.38 -26.29
CA ARG A 627 -7.79 -13.34 -26.49
C ARG A 627 -8.24 -11.97 -26.98
N LEU A 628 -7.69 -10.90 -26.41
CA LEU A 628 -7.95 -9.53 -26.89
C LEU A 628 -7.50 -9.35 -28.35
N ALA A 629 -6.30 -9.87 -28.69
CA ALA A 629 -5.76 -9.81 -30.05
C ALA A 629 -6.62 -10.58 -31.07
N ALA A 630 -7.25 -11.70 -30.67
CA ALA A 630 -8.18 -12.45 -31.51
C ALA A 630 -9.58 -11.79 -31.60
N PHE A 631 -10.04 -11.18 -30.51
CA PHE A 631 -11.34 -10.52 -30.44
C PHE A 631 -11.43 -9.28 -31.33
N LEU A 632 -10.41 -8.41 -31.30
CA LEU A 632 -10.50 -7.08 -31.90
C LEU A 632 -10.70 -7.09 -33.44
N PRO A 633 -10.01 -7.91 -34.24
CA PRO A 633 -10.29 -8.03 -35.69
C PRO A 633 -11.72 -8.50 -35.98
N SER A 634 -12.25 -9.42 -35.16
CA SER A 634 -13.61 -9.92 -35.26
C SER A 634 -14.67 -8.91 -34.85
N TRP A 635 -14.39 -8.10 -33.84
CA TRP A 635 -15.27 -7.00 -33.44
C TRP A 635 -15.34 -5.93 -34.54
N GLN A 636 -14.19 -5.61 -35.14
CA GLN A 636 -14.05 -4.63 -36.22
C GLN A 636 -14.51 -5.12 -37.60
N GLY A 637 -14.98 -6.37 -37.70
CA GLY A 637 -15.46 -6.96 -38.95
C GLY A 637 -14.37 -7.12 -40.03
N VAL A 638 -13.11 -7.30 -39.64
CA VAL A 638 -11.96 -7.40 -40.57
C VAL A 638 -11.65 -8.85 -40.95
N ASP A 639 -11.88 -9.81 -40.07
CA ASP A 639 -11.64 -11.25 -40.29
C ASP A 639 -12.91 -12.02 -40.71
N ARG A 640 -14.10 -11.44 -40.50
CA ARG A 640 -15.39 -11.98 -40.92
C ARG A 640 -15.73 -11.53 -42.33
N HIS A 641 -15.56 -12.41 -43.32
CA HIS A 641 -16.18 -12.24 -44.63
C HIS A 641 -17.67 -12.59 -44.51
N SER A 642 -18.51 -11.62 -44.13
CA SER A 642 -19.95 -11.86 -44.17
C SER A 642 -20.36 -12.09 -45.63
N GLY A 643 -21.12 -13.16 -45.90
CA GLY A 643 -21.78 -13.36 -47.20
C GLY A 643 -22.99 -12.45 -47.39
N ALA A 644 -23.20 -11.47 -46.49
CA ALA A 644 -24.38 -10.64 -46.42
C ALA A 644 -24.04 -9.19 -46.84
N GLY A 645 -24.40 -8.86 -48.09
CA GLY A 645 -24.64 -7.49 -48.54
C GLY A 645 -23.41 -6.73 -49.05
N ALA A 646 -23.34 -6.52 -50.36
CA ALA A 646 -22.55 -5.46 -50.98
C ALA A 646 -23.50 -4.28 -51.28
N GLY A 647 -23.06 -3.04 -51.05
CA GLY A 647 -23.87 -1.86 -51.36
C GLY A 647 -23.67 -0.69 -50.41
N VAL A 648 -24.40 0.39 -50.69
CA VAL A 648 -24.36 1.64 -49.92
C VAL A 648 -24.80 1.42 -48.47
N ASP A 649 -25.82 0.61 -48.21
CA ASP A 649 -26.32 0.37 -46.84
C ASP A 649 -25.29 -0.35 -45.96
N ARG A 650 -24.58 -1.33 -46.54
CA ARG A 650 -23.47 -2.00 -45.84
C ARG A 650 -22.32 -1.03 -45.56
N LEU A 651 -22.04 -0.12 -46.50
CA LEU A 651 -21.04 0.91 -46.27
C LEU A 651 -21.44 1.84 -45.12
N ARG A 652 -22.72 2.18 -44.98
CA ARG A 652 -23.21 2.97 -43.83
C ARG A 652 -22.91 2.26 -42.50
N GLU A 653 -23.28 0.98 -42.37
CA GLU A 653 -23.01 0.18 -41.17
C GLU A 653 -21.52 0.15 -40.81
N VAL A 654 -20.66 -0.03 -41.83
CA VAL A 654 -19.20 -0.07 -41.65
C VAL A 654 -18.62 1.27 -41.17
N LEU A 655 -19.24 2.40 -41.57
CA LEU A 655 -18.78 3.73 -41.21
C LEU A 655 -19.16 4.14 -39.77
N VAL A 656 -20.23 3.58 -39.19
CA VAL A 656 -20.71 3.92 -37.83
C VAL A 656 -19.60 3.88 -36.77
N PRO A 657 -18.85 2.78 -36.57
CA PRO A 657 -17.80 2.74 -35.56
C PRO A 657 -16.55 3.54 -35.96
N LEU A 658 -16.41 3.96 -37.22
CA LEU A 658 -15.22 4.62 -37.76
C LEU A 658 -15.31 6.16 -37.79
N GLN A 659 -16.42 6.72 -37.33
CA GLN A 659 -16.63 8.17 -37.35
C GLN A 659 -15.57 8.93 -36.56
N GLY A 660 -15.11 10.07 -37.08
CA GLY A 660 -14.10 10.90 -36.40
C GLY A 660 -12.68 10.31 -36.35
N LEU A 661 -12.45 9.10 -36.85
CA LEU A 661 -11.11 8.52 -36.95
C LEU A 661 -10.35 9.15 -38.13
N ALA A 662 -9.26 9.85 -37.86
CA ALA A 662 -8.45 10.49 -38.90
C ALA A 662 -7.42 9.52 -39.51
N LEU A 663 -7.67 9.03 -40.72
CA LEU A 663 -6.76 8.14 -41.46
C LEU A 663 -6.27 8.82 -42.75
N PRO A 664 -5.09 8.45 -43.29
CA PRO A 664 -4.66 8.89 -44.61
C PRO A 664 -5.76 8.62 -45.66
N ALA A 665 -6.07 9.60 -46.50
CA ALA A 665 -7.19 9.50 -47.44
C ALA A 665 -7.14 8.24 -48.33
N GLU A 666 -5.95 7.83 -48.74
CA GLU A 666 -5.74 6.62 -49.54
C GLU A 666 -6.04 5.31 -48.79
N ILE A 667 -5.84 5.28 -47.46
CA ILE A 667 -6.00 4.07 -46.64
C ILE A 667 -7.48 3.69 -46.50
N TRP A 668 -8.38 4.68 -46.53
CA TRP A 668 -9.83 4.45 -46.49
C TRP A 668 -10.29 3.52 -47.60
N GLU A 669 -9.99 3.87 -48.85
CA GLU A 669 -10.46 3.11 -50.02
C GLU A 669 -9.53 1.95 -50.43
N ARG A 670 -8.28 1.93 -49.95
CA ARG A 670 -7.33 0.82 -50.22
C ARG A 670 -7.47 -0.34 -49.23
N ASP A 671 -7.55 -0.05 -47.94
CA ASP A 671 -7.39 -1.05 -46.88
C ASP A 671 -8.60 -1.15 -45.95
N VAL A 672 -9.17 -0.02 -45.52
CA VAL A 672 -10.16 0.02 -44.42
C VAL A 672 -11.54 -0.43 -44.86
N LEU A 673 -12.09 0.20 -45.91
CA LEU A 673 -13.43 -0.07 -46.42
C LEU A 673 -13.48 -1.41 -47.19
N PRO A 674 -12.52 -1.74 -48.08
CA PRO A 674 -12.54 -3.02 -48.79
C PRO A 674 -12.49 -4.24 -47.86
N ARG A 675 -11.68 -4.21 -46.79
CA ARG A 675 -11.58 -5.35 -45.86
C ARG A 675 -12.84 -5.58 -45.02
N ARG A 676 -13.66 -4.56 -44.79
CA ARG A 676 -14.90 -4.64 -43.98
C ARG A 676 -16.16 -4.88 -44.80
N THR A 677 -16.15 -4.41 -46.05
CA THR A 677 -17.29 -4.55 -46.99
C THR A 677 -17.12 -5.70 -47.99
N GLY A 678 -15.91 -6.23 -48.16
CA GLY A 678 -15.57 -7.31 -49.09
C GLY A 678 -15.48 -6.86 -50.56
N ALA A 679 -16.54 -6.25 -51.10
CA ALA A 679 -16.65 -5.84 -52.51
C ALA A 679 -16.88 -4.33 -52.67
N TYR A 680 -16.01 -3.50 -52.08
CA TYR A 680 -16.14 -2.04 -52.09
C TYR A 680 -16.15 -1.41 -53.50
N SER A 681 -17.08 -0.47 -53.74
CA SER A 681 -17.09 0.40 -54.92
C SER A 681 -16.95 1.88 -54.51
N GLN A 682 -16.05 2.61 -55.18
CA GLN A 682 -15.84 4.05 -54.98
C GLN A 682 -17.13 4.88 -55.17
N SER A 683 -18.03 4.41 -56.04
CA SER A 683 -19.31 5.08 -56.31
C SER A 683 -20.25 5.14 -55.10
N TRP A 684 -20.07 4.28 -54.10
CA TRP A 684 -20.91 4.27 -52.91
C TRP A 684 -20.55 5.42 -51.97
N LEU A 685 -19.26 5.64 -51.72
CA LEU A 685 -18.80 6.78 -50.93
C LEU A 685 -19.08 8.10 -51.66
N ASP A 686 -18.91 8.14 -52.98
CA ASP A 686 -19.27 9.30 -53.80
C ASP A 686 -20.77 9.61 -53.70
N SER A 687 -21.63 8.59 -53.72
CA SER A 687 -23.08 8.75 -53.55
C SER A 687 -23.44 9.30 -52.16
N LEU A 688 -22.78 8.81 -51.11
CA LEU A 688 -23.01 9.26 -49.72
C LEU A 688 -22.51 10.68 -49.47
N CYS A 689 -21.39 11.09 -50.08
CA CYS A 689 -20.91 12.47 -50.02
C CYS A 689 -21.82 13.41 -50.82
N ALA A 690 -22.22 13.01 -52.03
CA ALA A 690 -23.07 13.81 -52.90
C ALA A 690 -24.50 13.98 -52.34
N SER A 691 -25.04 12.99 -51.64
CA SER A 691 -26.32 13.11 -50.91
C SER A 691 -26.22 14.02 -49.69
N GLY A 692 -25.00 14.32 -49.24
CA GLY A 692 -24.72 15.10 -48.05
C GLY A 692 -24.84 14.31 -46.75
N GLU A 693 -25.05 12.99 -46.82
CA GLU A 693 -25.19 12.14 -45.65
C GLU A 693 -23.86 11.91 -44.93
N VAL A 694 -22.80 11.68 -45.71
CA VAL A 694 -21.43 11.53 -45.19
C VAL A 694 -20.61 12.76 -45.56
N VAL A 695 -19.92 13.30 -44.56
CA VAL A 695 -19.02 14.45 -44.71
C VAL A 695 -17.61 14.08 -44.26
N TRP A 696 -16.63 14.82 -44.75
CA TRP A 696 -15.24 14.58 -44.42
C TRP A 696 -14.52 15.85 -43.97
N VAL A 697 -13.57 15.72 -43.04
CA VAL A 697 -12.78 16.83 -42.52
C VAL A 697 -11.30 16.45 -42.51
N GLY A 698 -10.43 17.33 -43.01
CA GLY A 698 -8.99 17.11 -42.96
C GLY A 698 -8.42 17.25 -41.55
N SER A 699 -7.35 16.51 -41.27
CA SER A 699 -6.70 16.42 -39.96
C SER A 699 -5.18 16.28 -40.11
N GLY A 700 -4.56 17.29 -40.72
CA GLY A 700 -3.12 17.41 -40.91
C GLY A 700 -2.59 16.80 -42.21
N PRO A 701 -1.52 17.40 -42.78
CA PRO A 701 -0.87 16.90 -43.98
C PRO A 701 -0.02 15.64 -43.69
N LEU A 702 0.08 14.74 -44.65
CA LEU A 702 0.90 13.54 -44.60
C LEU A 702 1.48 13.20 -45.99
N GLY A 703 2.73 13.59 -46.23
CA GLY A 703 3.42 13.34 -47.49
C GLY A 703 2.74 14.07 -48.67
N ARG A 704 2.26 13.32 -49.68
CA ARG A 704 1.56 13.84 -50.88
C ARG A 704 0.04 13.93 -50.72
N SER A 705 -0.48 13.67 -49.52
CA SER A 705 -1.91 13.71 -49.17
C SER A 705 -2.04 14.20 -47.72
N GLY A 706 -3.17 13.94 -47.05
CA GLY A 706 -3.39 14.23 -45.64
C GLY A 706 -4.29 13.20 -44.99
N ARG A 707 -4.48 13.33 -43.68
CA ARG A 707 -5.45 12.51 -42.95
C ARG A 707 -6.82 13.15 -43.06
N VAL A 708 -7.85 12.33 -43.16
CA VAL A 708 -9.25 12.73 -43.22
C VAL A 708 -10.07 11.86 -42.29
N ALA A 709 -11.01 12.49 -41.60
CA ALA A 709 -12.02 11.83 -40.79
C ALA A 709 -13.37 11.91 -41.50
N LEU A 710 -14.10 10.80 -41.48
CA LEU A 710 -15.46 10.69 -42.01
C LEU A 710 -16.47 10.83 -40.87
N TYR A 711 -17.64 11.40 -41.18
CA TYR A 711 -18.75 11.56 -40.25
C TYR A 711 -20.07 11.38 -40.99
N PHE A 712 -21.08 10.84 -40.31
CA PHE A 712 -22.46 11.14 -40.67
C PHE A 712 -22.77 12.58 -40.27
N ARG A 713 -23.45 13.32 -41.15
CA ARG A 713 -23.72 14.74 -40.94
C ARG A 713 -24.48 15.01 -39.64
N GLU A 714 -25.37 14.11 -39.24
CA GLU A 714 -26.17 14.21 -38.02
C GLU A 714 -25.36 13.95 -36.73
N ASP A 715 -24.36 13.09 -36.80
CA ASP A 715 -23.52 12.72 -35.66
C ASP A 715 -22.35 13.70 -35.44
N ALA A 716 -21.94 14.42 -36.50
CA ALA A 716 -20.77 15.29 -36.47
C ALA A 716 -20.81 16.34 -35.34
N PRO A 717 -21.93 17.05 -35.05
CA PRO A 717 -22.02 17.98 -33.93
C PRO A 717 -21.88 17.33 -32.54
N LEU A 718 -22.24 16.04 -32.41
CA LEU A 718 -22.17 15.27 -31.16
C LEU A 718 -20.76 14.70 -30.92
N ILE A 719 -20.08 14.25 -31.97
CA ILE A 719 -18.73 13.66 -31.89
C ILE A 719 -17.66 14.76 -31.81
N GLY A 720 -17.87 15.87 -32.53
CA GLY A 720 -16.92 16.97 -32.60
C GLY A 720 -15.78 16.78 -33.62
N PRO A 721 -14.90 17.77 -33.75
CA PRO A 721 -13.83 17.79 -34.74
C PRO A 721 -12.77 16.70 -34.48
N PRO A 722 -12.05 16.23 -35.51
CA PRO A 722 -11.16 15.08 -35.39
C PRO A 722 -10.03 15.35 -34.39
N ALA A 723 -9.80 14.39 -33.50
CA ALA A 723 -8.71 14.42 -32.54
C ALA A 723 -7.35 14.32 -33.27
N GLY A 724 -6.41 15.22 -32.94
CA GLY A 724 -5.05 15.24 -33.50
C GLY A 724 -4.73 16.37 -34.50
N GLY A 725 -5.71 17.13 -35.01
CA GLY A 725 -5.45 18.25 -35.94
C GLY A 725 -4.92 19.55 -35.29
N ARG A 726 -4.89 19.66 -33.96
CA ARG A 726 -4.55 20.90 -33.25
C ARG A 726 -3.86 20.65 -31.91
N ALA A 727 -2.66 20.09 -31.95
CA ALA A 727 -1.68 20.23 -30.87
C ALA A 727 -0.38 20.80 -31.48
N GLY A 728 -0.35 22.12 -31.71
CA GLY A 728 0.91 22.86 -31.96
C GLY A 728 1.15 23.47 -33.36
N ALA A 729 0.24 23.37 -34.32
CA ALA A 729 0.38 24.07 -35.61
C ALA A 729 -0.42 25.39 -35.61
N SER A 730 0.23 26.51 -35.94
CA SER A 730 -0.45 27.80 -36.15
C SER A 730 -1.46 27.68 -37.30
N PRO A 731 -2.62 28.36 -37.23
CA PRO A 731 -3.54 28.44 -38.36
C PRO A 731 -2.79 28.89 -39.61
N PRO A 732 -3.13 28.39 -40.81
CA PRO A 732 -2.49 28.86 -42.03
C PRO A 732 -2.80 30.35 -42.22
N GLU A 733 -1.74 31.15 -42.28
CA GLU A 733 -1.76 32.62 -42.38
C GLU A 733 -1.28 33.05 -43.77
N GLY A 734 -1.96 34.02 -44.36
CA GLY A 734 -1.67 34.55 -45.69
C GLY A 734 -2.86 35.29 -46.29
N PRO A 735 -2.62 36.25 -47.19
CA PRO A 735 -3.69 37.03 -47.80
C PRO A 735 -4.66 36.14 -48.61
N GLU A 736 -4.16 35.07 -49.23
CA GLU A 736 -5.00 34.10 -49.95
C GLU A 736 -5.89 33.28 -49.00
N HIS A 737 -5.39 32.88 -47.82
CA HIS A 737 -6.17 32.15 -46.83
C HIS A 737 -7.29 33.01 -46.23
N GLU A 738 -7.02 34.30 -45.96
CA GLU A 738 -8.03 35.26 -45.50
C GLU A 738 -9.13 35.52 -46.54
N LEU A 739 -8.75 35.69 -47.82
CA LEU A 739 -9.69 35.84 -48.92
C LEU A 739 -10.60 34.61 -49.07
N LEU A 740 -10.04 33.41 -48.95
CA LEU A 740 -10.81 32.16 -48.99
C LEU A 740 -11.76 32.04 -47.81
N ARG A 741 -11.32 32.32 -46.58
CA ARG A 741 -12.19 32.31 -45.39
C ARG A 741 -13.37 33.28 -45.55
N ALA A 742 -13.08 34.54 -45.88
CA ALA A 742 -14.09 35.57 -46.06
C ALA A 742 -15.11 35.24 -47.18
N ARG A 743 -14.67 34.53 -48.23
CA ARG A 743 -15.56 34.09 -49.31
C ARG A 743 -16.39 32.85 -48.93
N LEU A 744 -15.80 31.88 -48.25
CA LEU A 744 -16.49 30.64 -47.85
C LEU A 744 -17.47 30.88 -46.68
N GLU A 745 -17.27 31.94 -45.87
CA GLU A 745 -18.25 32.41 -44.88
C GLU A 745 -19.61 32.79 -45.51
N ARG A 746 -19.60 33.30 -46.75
CA ARG A 746 -20.82 33.68 -47.48
C ARG A 746 -21.62 32.47 -47.96
N GLY A 747 -21.00 31.30 -48.04
CA GLY A 747 -21.63 30.03 -48.40
C GLY A 747 -20.79 29.15 -49.34
N PRO A 748 -21.19 27.88 -49.52
CA PRO A 748 -20.45 26.92 -50.35
C PRO A 748 -20.38 27.35 -51.82
N CYS A 749 -19.24 27.15 -52.48
CA CYS A 749 -19.05 27.51 -53.88
C CYS A 749 -18.11 26.56 -54.63
N PHE A 750 -18.15 26.57 -55.96
CA PHE A 750 -17.18 25.83 -56.76
C PHE A 750 -15.85 26.58 -56.84
N PHE A 751 -14.76 25.86 -57.09
CA PHE A 751 -13.45 26.50 -57.26
C PHE A 751 -13.41 27.51 -58.43
N THR A 752 -14.23 27.31 -59.46
CA THR A 752 -14.38 28.27 -60.56
C THR A 752 -14.97 29.61 -60.11
N ASP A 753 -15.83 29.59 -59.10
CA ASP A 753 -16.43 30.81 -58.53
C ASP A 753 -15.36 31.58 -57.74
N LEU A 754 -14.51 30.86 -57.00
CA LEU A 754 -13.35 31.44 -56.30
C LEU A 754 -12.38 32.13 -57.27
N LEU A 755 -12.10 31.53 -58.43
CA LEU A 755 -11.24 32.13 -59.47
C LEU A 755 -11.87 33.36 -60.15
N ALA A 756 -13.20 33.44 -60.20
CA ALA A 756 -13.91 34.55 -60.83
C ALA A 756 -14.07 35.74 -59.87
N GLU A 757 -14.18 35.48 -58.57
CA GLU A 757 -14.47 36.49 -57.55
C GLU A 757 -13.24 36.99 -56.79
N LEU A 758 -12.14 36.22 -56.75
CA LEU A 758 -10.92 36.56 -56.01
C LEU A 758 -9.77 36.94 -56.96
N GLU A 759 -9.14 38.08 -56.73
CA GLU A 759 -7.97 38.53 -57.50
C GLU A 759 -6.67 37.87 -57.00
N ALA A 760 -6.49 36.59 -57.27
CA ALA A 760 -5.27 35.85 -56.94
C ALA A 760 -4.91 34.76 -57.98
N PRO A 761 -3.63 34.36 -58.10
CA PRO A 761 -3.24 33.29 -59.00
C PRO A 761 -3.93 31.96 -58.67
N ALA A 762 -4.44 31.26 -59.68
CA ALA A 762 -5.17 30.00 -59.49
C ALA A 762 -4.40 28.93 -58.70
N GLU A 763 -3.07 28.90 -58.86
CA GLU A 763 -2.19 27.98 -58.13
C GLU A 763 -2.10 28.33 -56.64
N ALA A 764 -1.98 29.63 -56.32
CA ALA A 764 -1.88 30.11 -54.95
C ALA A 764 -3.20 29.90 -54.18
N LEU A 765 -4.35 30.15 -54.83
CA LEU A 765 -5.67 29.84 -54.25
C LEU A 765 -5.88 28.34 -54.04
N ARG A 766 -5.37 27.50 -54.96
CA ARG A 766 -5.43 26.04 -54.80
C ARG A 766 -4.61 25.57 -53.61
N GLU A 767 -3.35 26.02 -53.48
CA GLU A 767 -2.50 25.64 -52.34
C GLU A 767 -3.09 26.15 -51.03
N ALA A 768 -3.54 27.41 -50.96
CA ALA A 768 -4.15 27.97 -49.77
C ALA A 768 -5.45 27.26 -49.36
N LEU A 769 -6.26 26.82 -50.33
CA LEU A 769 -7.46 26.03 -50.06
C LEU A 769 -7.12 24.66 -49.45
N TRP A 770 -6.10 23.98 -49.98
CA TRP A 770 -5.66 22.70 -49.42
C TRP A 770 -4.96 22.84 -48.06
N ASP A 771 -4.25 23.95 -47.82
CA ASP A 771 -3.75 24.29 -46.48
C ASP A 771 -4.90 24.42 -45.48
N LEU A 772 -6.00 25.09 -45.86
CA LEU A 772 -7.21 25.19 -45.03
C LEU A 772 -7.86 23.82 -44.81
N VAL A 773 -7.89 22.95 -45.82
CA VAL A 773 -8.40 21.58 -45.69
C VAL A 773 -7.58 20.79 -44.67
N TRP A 774 -6.25 20.84 -44.76
CA TRP A 774 -5.38 20.10 -43.85
C TRP A 774 -5.34 20.71 -42.45
N ALA A 775 -5.59 22.01 -42.32
CA ALA A 775 -5.86 22.66 -41.04
C ALA A 775 -7.23 22.30 -40.44
N GLY A 776 -8.07 21.57 -41.20
CA GLY A 776 -9.42 21.18 -40.79
C GLY A 776 -10.42 22.33 -40.83
N GLU A 777 -10.14 23.41 -41.57
CA GLU A 777 -10.98 24.62 -41.68
C GLU A 777 -11.87 24.62 -42.94
N ALA A 778 -11.50 23.85 -43.96
CA ALA A 778 -12.28 23.70 -45.19
C ALA A 778 -12.63 22.22 -45.48
N THR A 779 -13.74 22.00 -46.18
CA THR A 779 -14.27 20.68 -46.57
C THR A 779 -14.89 20.76 -47.96
N ASN A 780 -15.26 19.61 -48.54
CA ASN A 780 -15.90 19.47 -49.84
C ASN A 780 -17.04 18.45 -49.79
N ASP A 781 -18.05 18.60 -50.65
CA ASP A 781 -19.17 17.66 -50.78
C ASP A 781 -18.90 16.46 -51.70
N ALA A 782 -17.70 16.35 -52.27
CA ALA A 782 -17.22 15.23 -53.05
C ALA A 782 -15.95 14.62 -52.44
N TRP A 783 -15.80 13.31 -52.58
CA TRP A 783 -14.56 12.60 -52.22
C TRP A 783 -13.52 12.62 -53.35
N ALA A 784 -13.96 12.83 -54.60
CA ALA A 784 -13.10 12.85 -55.79
C ALA A 784 -11.83 13.72 -55.68
N PRO A 785 -11.85 14.93 -55.06
CA PRO A 785 -10.64 15.74 -54.88
C PRO A 785 -9.52 15.05 -54.11
N LEU A 786 -9.86 14.20 -53.12
CA LEU A 786 -8.89 13.48 -52.30
C LEU A 786 -8.19 12.33 -53.06
N ARG A 787 -8.77 11.86 -54.17
CA ARG A 787 -8.18 10.82 -55.03
C ARG A 787 -7.11 11.37 -55.97
N ALA A 788 -7.08 12.69 -56.20
CA ALA A 788 -6.16 13.29 -57.14
C ALA A 788 -4.76 13.48 -56.52
N PRO A 789 -3.67 13.17 -57.24
CA PRO A 789 -2.32 13.28 -56.69
C PRO A 789 -1.91 14.75 -56.50
N HIS A 790 -1.46 15.14 -55.31
CA HIS A 790 -0.88 16.47 -55.05
C HIS A 790 0.64 16.47 -55.25
N LEU A 791 1.15 17.46 -55.99
CA LEU A 791 2.57 17.74 -56.16
C LEU A 791 2.86 19.11 -55.51
N SER A 792 2.97 19.17 -54.19
CA SER A 792 3.53 20.34 -53.50
C SER A 792 4.94 20.00 -52.96
N LEU A 793 5.90 20.85 -53.33
CA LEU A 793 7.34 20.75 -53.00
C LEU A 793 7.66 21.69 -51.82
N ALA A 794 8.10 21.11 -50.72
CA ALA A 794 9.11 21.59 -49.77
C ALA A 794 9.32 23.13 -49.60
N ARG A 795 8.72 23.71 -48.54
CA ARG A 795 9.27 24.89 -47.86
C ARG A 795 10.06 24.42 -46.63
N GLY A 796 11.37 24.28 -46.78
CA GLY A 796 12.26 24.04 -45.65
C GLY A 796 13.48 23.21 -46.03
N GLU A 797 14.41 23.81 -46.78
CA GLU A 797 15.86 23.47 -46.86
C GLU A 797 16.47 24.17 -48.08
N ARG A 798 16.71 25.48 -47.95
CA ARG A 798 17.67 26.22 -48.78
C ARG A 798 18.58 27.06 -47.89
N SER A 799 19.46 26.37 -47.18
CA SER A 799 20.77 26.85 -46.80
C SER A 799 21.71 25.65 -46.76
N ALA A 800 22.94 25.82 -47.20
CA ALA A 800 24.00 24.81 -47.30
C ALA A 800 23.84 23.72 -48.39
N ARG A 801 24.29 24.05 -49.61
CA ARG A 801 25.61 23.58 -50.09
C ARG A 801 25.90 24.09 -51.51
N ALA A 802 26.98 24.85 -51.59
CA ALA A 802 27.68 25.18 -52.81
C ALA A 802 28.42 23.95 -53.36
N GLY A 803 28.50 23.80 -54.68
CA GLY A 803 29.37 22.82 -55.35
C GLY A 803 28.94 22.45 -56.78
N ALA A 804 29.24 23.34 -57.74
CA ALA A 804 29.55 23.21 -59.19
C ALA A 804 29.40 21.86 -59.99
N PRO A 805 29.48 21.86 -61.34
CA PRO A 805 28.86 22.74 -62.34
C PRO A 805 28.25 21.99 -63.57
N ALA A 806 27.37 22.71 -64.29
CA ALA A 806 27.12 22.77 -65.75
C ALA A 806 27.19 21.53 -66.66
N SER A 807 26.10 21.30 -67.43
CA SER A 807 26.21 21.18 -68.89
C SER A 807 24.92 21.58 -69.62
N LEU A 808 25.09 22.60 -70.46
CA LEU A 808 24.22 23.18 -71.48
C LEU A 808 23.57 22.16 -72.45
N ARG A 809 22.34 22.41 -72.92
CA ARG A 809 22.11 23.17 -74.17
C ARG A 809 20.62 23.42 -74.49
N PRO A 810 20.28 24.54 -75.15
CA PRO A 810 18.90 24.99 -75.38
C PRO A 810 18.43 24.83 -76.83
N GLY A 811 17.11 24.74 -77.05
CA GLY A 811 16.52 24.62 -78.39
C GLY A 811 15.11 25.21 -78.51
N ARG A 812 15.08 26.51 -78.82
CA ARG A 812 14.12 27.29 -79.65
C ARG A 812 12.62 26.92 -79.68
N ALA A 813 11.86 27.89 -79.17
CA ALA A 813 10.59 28.48 -79.66
C ALA A 813 9.96 27.95 -80.96
N THR A 814 8.62 27.78 -80.94
CA THR A 814 7.69 28.43 -81.89
C THR A 814 6.27 28.53 -81.32
N ALA A 815 5.63 29.64 -81.64
CA ALA A 815 4.28 30.04 -81.26
C ALA A 815 3.17 29.31 -82.04
N ARG A 816 1.94 29.46 -81.48
CA ARG A 816 0.59 29.36 -82.10
C ARG A 816 -0.15 28.02 -81.95
N SER A 817 -1.15 28.04 -81.07
CA SER A 817 -2.55 27.76 -81.46
C SER A 817 -3.49 28.32 -80.39
N ARG A 818 -4.48 29.12 -80.80
CA ARG A 818 -5.41 29.84 -79.93
C ARG A 818 -6.69 29.05 -79.59
N PHE A 819 -6.89 27.82 -80.07
CA PHE A 819 -8.08 27.00 -79.76
C PHE A 819 -7.83 25.49 -79.87
N ALA A 820 -6.84 24.95 -79.17
CA ALA A 820 -6.69 23.50 -79.03
C ALA A 820 -6.15 23.14 -77.64
N GLY A 821 -6.92 22.32 -76.92
CA GLY A 821 -6.50 21.70 -75.66
C GLY A 821 -7.24 22.23 -74.42
N ARG A 822 -8.53 21.89 -74.28
CA ARG A 822 -9.07 21.68 -72.93
C ARG A 822 -8.23 20.54 -72.32
N ARG A 823 -7.24 20.89 -71.51
CA ARG A 823 -6.43 19.94 -70.75
C ARG A 823 -7.37 19.24 -69.73
N PRO A 824 -7.57 17.92 -69.79
CA PRO A 824 -8.47 17.21 -68.87
C PRO A 824 -7.85 16.93 -67.49
N GLY A 825 -6.83 17.70 -67.07
CA GLY A 825 -5.98 17.33 -65.91
C GLY A 825 -6.07 18.27 -64.70
N THR A 826 -6.62 19.47 -64.83
CA THR A 826 -6.59 20.50 -63.77
C THR A 826 -7.86 20.57 -62.91
N HIS A 827 -8.92 19.83 -63.25
CA HIS A 827 -10.22 19.94 -62.58
C HIS A 827 -10.49 18.87 -61.50
N SER A 828 -9.72 17.77 -61.45
CA SER A 828 -9.99 16.68 -60.50
C SER A 828 -9.67 17.04 -59.05
N GLN A 829 -8.60 17.82 -58.82
CA GLN A 829 -8.16 18.24 -57.47
C GLN A 829 -9.05 19.30 -56.81
N VAL A 830 -9.99 19.89 -57.56
CA VAL A 830 -10.82 21.02 -57.11
C VAL A 830 -12.32 20.82 -57.41
N GLN A 831 -12.71 19.59 -57.73
CA GLN A 831 -14.09 19.21 -58.02
C GLN A 831 -14.99 19.34 -56.78
N GLY A 832 -16.28 19.59 -56.98
CA GLY A 832 -17.25 19.74 -55.88
C GLY A 832 -17.34 21.16 -55.33
N ARG A 833 -18.22 21.35 -54.35
CA ARG A 833 -18.42 22.62 -53.64
C ARG A 833 -17.60 22.63 -52.37
N TRP A 834 -16.82 23.69 -52.21
CA TRP A 834 -16.00 23.94 -51.05
C TRP A 834 -16.76 24.78 -50.03
N SER A 835 -16.61 24.46 -48.75
CA SER A 835 -17.23 25.20 -47.64
C SER A 835 -16.34 25.18 -46.40
N LEU A 836 -16.62 26.04 -45.43
CA LEU A 836 -15.97 25.96 -44.12
C LEU A 836 -16.46 24.72 -43.36
N SER A 837 -15.52 24.00 -42.75
CA SER A 837 -15.80 22.81 -41.95
C SER A 837 -16.58 23.14 -40.68
N GLU A 838 -16.48 24.36 -40.16
CA GLU A 838 -17.23 24.84 -39.00
C GLU A 838 -18.73 24.59 -39.18
N SER A 839 -19.25 24.73 -40.40
CA SER A 839 -20.66 24.49 -40.71
C SER A 839 -21.13 23.05 -40.45
N ILE A 840 -20.22 22.06 -40.46
CA ILE A 840 -20.51 20.65 -40.14
C ILE A 840 -20.79 20.48 -38.65
N PHE A 841 -20.14 21.28 -37.80
CA PHE A 841 -20.23 21.18 -36.34
C PHE A 841 -21.19 22.21 -35.73
N ARG A 842 -21.92 22.97 -36.55
CA ARG A 842 -22.97 23.90 -36.11
C ARG A 842 -24.13 23.12 -35.50
N GLY A 843 -24.59 23.53 -34.32
CA GLY A 843 -25.61 22.81 -33.54
C GLY A 843 -25.09 22.13 -32.27
N ARG A 844 -23.78 22.24 -31.98
CA ARG A 844 -23.21 21.86 -30.68
C ARG A 844 -23.91 22.66 -29.58
N ALA A 845 -24.50 21.96 -28.60
CA ALA A 845 -25.09 22.62 -27.44
C ALA A 845 -23.99 23.38 -26.67
N GLU A 846 -24.21 24.66 -26.40
CA GLU A 846 -23.27 25.49 -25.65
C GLU A 846 -23.40 25.25 -24.14
N GLY A 847 -22.29 25.38 -23.41
CA GLY A 847 -22.25 25.21 -21.96
C GLY A 847 -22.05 23.76 -21.49
N ALA A 848 -22.22 23.54 -20.18
CA ALA A 848 -21.86 22.28 -19.51
C ALA A 848 -22.69 21.07 -19.97
N ALA A 849 -23.96 21.28 -20.33
CA ALA A 849 -24.85 20.22 -20.82
C ALA A 849 -24.41 19.66 -22.18
N GLY A 850 -23.97 20.53 -23.10
CA GLY A 850 -23.45 20.09 -24.40
C GLY A 850 -22.12 19.37 -24.29
N ALA A 851 -21.23 19.83 -23.40
CA ALA A 851 -19.99 19.12 -23.12
C ALA A 851 -20.25 17.71 -22.55
N ALA A 852 -21.27 17.51 -21.71
CA ALA A 852 -21.62 16.19 -21.21
C ALA A 852 -22.18 15.26 -22.31
N GLN A 853 -23.01 15.80 -23.21
CA GLN A 853 -23.55 15.04 -24.34
C GLN A 853 -22.46 14.58 -25.31
N GLU A 854 -21.47 15.43 -25.59
CA GLU A 854 -20.31 15.10 -26.42
C GLU A 854 -19.45 14.01 -25.81
N ARG A 855 -19.18 14.08 -24.49
CA ARG A 855 -18.44 13.02 -23.77
C ARG A 855 -19.16 11.69 -23.83
N ARG A 856 -20.48 11.71 -23.69
CA ARG A 856 -21.32 10.52 -23.81
C ARG A 856 -21.27 9.91 -25.21
N ALA A 857 -21.47 10.73 -26.24
CA ALA A 857 -21.38 10.27 -27.63
C ALA A 857 -20.00 9.67 -27.94
N LEU A 858 -18.92 10.28 -27.45
CA LEU A 858 -17.56 9.76 -27.61
C LEU A 858 -17.35 8.45 -26.85
N ALA A 859 -17.86 8.32 -25.62
CA ALA A 859 -17.77 7.09 -24.83
C ALA A 859 -18.53 5.93 -25.49
N GLU A 860 -19.76 6.18 -25.97
CA GLU A 860 -20.57 5.20 -26.70
C GLU A 860 -19.90 4.81 -28.03
N LEU A 861 -19.35 5.77 -28.77
CA LEU A 861 -18.61 5.50 -30.01
C LEU A 861 -17.35 4.64 -29.78
N LEU A 862 -16.62 4.88 -28.68
CA LEU A 862 -15.45 4.07 -28.31
C LEU A 862 -15.84 2.64 -27.93
N LEU A 863 -16.98 2.46 -27.25
CA LEU A 863 -17.53 1.13 -26.94
C LEU A 863 -17.93 0.40 -28.21
N GLU A 864 -18.64 1.07 -29.12
CA GLU A 864 -18.98 0.50 -30.43
C GLU A 864 -17.74 0.15 -31.26
N ARG A 865 -16.72 1.00 -31.22
CA ARG A 865 -15.46 0.78 -31.95
C ARG A 865 -14.65 -0.37 -31.37
N TYR A 866 -14.41 -0.38 -30.08
CA TYR A 866 -13.42 -1.30 -29.50
C TYR A 866 -14.02 -2.50 -28.78
N GLY A 867 -15.27 -2.42 -28.34
CA GLY A 867 -15.92 -3.38 -27.45
C GLY A 867 -15.35 -3.31 -26.02
N ILE A 868 -14.02 -3.44 -25.91
CA ILE A 868 -13.23 -3.28 -24.70
C ILE A 868 -12.39 -2.01 -24.85
N VAL A 869 -12.69 -0.99 -24.04
CA VAL A 869 -12.00 0.30 -24.08
C VAL A 869 -10.91 0.35 -23.02
N THR A 870 -9.69 0.63 -23.45
CA THR A 870 -8.49 0.76 -22.60
C THR A 870 -7.98 2.19 -22.60
N ARG A 871 -7.20 2.55 -21.58
CA ARG A 871 -6.56 3.87 -21.48
C ARG A 871 -5.65 4.14 -22.68
N GLU A 872 -4.90 3.13 -23.11
CA GLU A 872 -3.96 3.18 -24.22
C GLU A 872 -4.66 3.45 -25.56
N GLN A 873 -5.85 2.89 -25.79
CA GLN A 873 -6.64 3.17 -26.99
C GLN A 873 -7.14 4.62 -27.02
N VAL A 874 -7.66 5.14 -25.91
CA VAL A 874 -8.11 6.54 -25.82
C VAL A 874 -6.94 7.51 -26.04
N LEU A 875 -5.75 7.17 -25.54
CA LEU A 875 -4.53 7.93 -25.81
C LEU A 875 -4.10 7.84 -27.27
N ALA A 876 -4.18 6.66 -27.89
CA ALA A 876 -3.81 6.45 -29.30
C ALA A 876 -4.71 7.24 -30.27
N GLU A 877 -5.98 7.45 -29.92
CA GLU A 877 -6.89 8.30 -30.70
C GLU A 877 -6.70 9.81 -30.48
N GLY A 878 -5.87 10.21 -29.52
CA GLY A 878 -5.56 11.63 -29.28
C GLY A 878 -6.71 12.44 -28.67
N ILE A 879 -7.65 11.79 -27.99
CA ILE A 879 -8.80 12.44 -27.35
C ILE A 879 -8.31 13.42 -26.28
N ARG A 880 -8.75 14.69 -26.39
CA ARG A 880 -8.39 15.75 -25.45
C ARG A 880 -8.86 15.40 -24.04
N GLY A 881 -7.95 15.47 -23.06
CA GLY A 881 -8.22 15.11 -21.66
C GLY A 881 -8.04 13.62 -21.33
N GLY A 882 -7.79 12.77 -22.33
CA GLY A 882 -7.50 11.34 -22.15
C GLY A 882 -8.63 10.57 -21.47
N PHE A 883 -8.30 9.37 -20.96
CA PHE A 883 -9.28 8.46 -20.35
C PHE A 883 -9.98 9.05 -19.12
N ALA A 884 -9.28 9.89 -18.34
CA ALA A 884 -9.83 10.51 -17.13
C ALA A 884 -11.07 11.38 -17.42
N MET A 885 -11.11 12.01 -18.59
CA MET A 885 -12.23 12.87 -19.01
C MET A 885 -13.52 12.06 -19.27
N LEU A 886 -13.39 10.81 -19.70
CA LEU A 886 -14.51 9.91 -20.01
C LEU A 886 -14.89 8.98 -18.85
N TYR A 887 -14.06 8.93 -17.79
CA TYR A 887 -14.22 7.97 -16.70
C TYR A 887 -15.58 8.05 -16.01
N ASP A 888 -16.01 9.26 -15.63
CA ASP A 888 -17.32 9.47 -14.99
C ASP A 888 -18.47 9.08 -15.91
N THR A 889 -18.27 9.20 -17.23
CA THR A 889 -19.29 8.82 -18.22
C THR A 889 -19.38 7.30 -18.36
N PHE A 890 -18.25 6.59 -18.36
CA PHE A 890 -18.25 5.13 -18.28
C PHE A 890 -18.85 4.61 -16.98
N ALA A 891 -18.61 5.28 -15.84
CA ALA A 891 -19.24 4.93 -14.57
C ALA A 891 -20.78 5.08 -14.62
N ASN A 892 -21.27 6.15 -15.25
CA ASN A 892 -22.71 6.34 -15.46
C ASN A 892 -23.31 5.29 -16.40
N LEU A 893 -22.62 4.95 -17.50
CA LEU A 893 -23.04 3.89 -18.42
C LEU A 893 -23.01 2.50 -17.77
N GLU A 894 -22.11 2.27 -16.82
CA GLU A 894 -22.05 1.06 -15.98
C GLU A 894 -23.26 0.95 -15.07
N THR A 895 -23.70 2.05 -14.44
CA THR A 895 -24.94 2.07 -13.64
C THR A 895 -26.19 1.76 -14.47
N LEU A 896 -26.18 2.15 -15.75
CA LEU A 896 -27.26 1.85 -16.71
C LEU A 896 -27.14 0.45 -17.34
N GLY A 897 -26.11 -0.32 -17.01
CA GLY A 897 -25.87 -1.66 -17.56
C GLY A 897 -25.39 -1.69 -19.01
N VAL A 898 -24.97 -0.55 -19.58
CA VAL A 898 -24.50 -0.42 -20.97
C VAL A 898 -23.05 -0.90 -21.12
N CYS A 899 -22.21 -0.71 -20.09
CA CYS A 899 -20.86 -1.26 -20.03
C CYS A 899 -20.55 -1.83 -18.63
N ARG A 900 -19.39 -2.45 -18.47
CA ARG A 900 -18.91 -2.97 -17.18
C ARG A 900 -17.43 -2.66 -17.02
N ARG A 901 -17.00 -2.31 -15.81
CA ARG A 901 -15.59 -2.08 -15.52
C ARG A 901 -14.83 -3.41 -15.43
N GLY A 902 -13.77 -3.53 -16.23
CA GLY A 902 -12.75 -4.58 -16.09
C GLY A 902 -11.67 -4.18 -15.06
N TYR A 903 -11.04 -5.17 -14.44
CA TYR A 903 -9.93 -4.98 -13.49
C TYR A 903 -8.55 -5.06 -14.15
#